data_AF-D0TSC1-F1
#
_entry.id   AF-D0TSC1-F1
#
_cell.length_a   1.000
_cell.length_b   1.000
_cell.length_c   1.000
_cell.angle_alpha   90.00
_cell.angle_beta   90.00
_cell.angle_gamma   90.00
#
_symmetry.space_group_name_H-M   'P 1'
#
loop_
_entity.id
_entity.type
_entity.pdbx_description
1 polymer ?
#
loop_
_entity_poly.entity_id
_entity_poly.type
_entity_poly.pdbx_seq_one_letter_code
_entity_poly.pdbx_strand_id
1 'polypeptide(L)'
;MKRILFTMLLAASLSAEAQTQTYETEFARPLNEVLTDIQNRFGVRLKYDIDTVGKVLSYADFRIRPYSVEESLTNVLAPFDYKFVKQKGNMYKLKAYEYPRRTDADGEKMLAYLNTLYTDQQSFQLRADSLKKEVRQRLGIDTLLAQCVKTKPILSKIRKFDGYTVQNFALETLPGLYICGSIYTPQSKGKHALIICPNGHFGGGRYREDQQQRMGTLARMGAVCVDYDLFGWGESALQVGSAAHRSSAAHTIQAMNGLLILDYMLASRKDIDTSRIGTNGGSGGGTHTVLLSVLDDRFTASAPVVSLASHFDGGCPCESGMPIQLSAGGTCNAELAATFAPRPQLIVSDGGDWTASVPTLEFPYLQRIYGFYQAKDKVTNVHLPKEKHDFGPNKRNAVYDFFAEVFKLDKKMLDESKVTIEPESAMYSFGEKGALLPEGAIRSFDKVAAYFDKKAYANLKSDASLEKKAIDWVASLELNDDKKAGFAVTAIYNHLRKVRDWHNEHPYTTIPEGINPLTGKPLSKLDREMIADSAMPKEVHERLMKDLRRVLTEEQIEQILDKYTVGKVAFTLKGYQAIVPNMTEEETAFVLEQLKLAREQAIDYKNMKQISAIFEIYKTKCEQYFNEHGRNWRQMFKDYVNKRNAEKKAQGKK
;
A
#
# COMPACT_ATOMS: atom_id res chain seq x y z
N MET A 1 -3.14 -16.23 -81.39
CA MET A 1 -1.88 -16.68 -80.75
C MET A 1 -1.14 -15.44 -80.27
N LYS A 2 -0.69 -15.19 -79.04
CA LYS A 2 -0.58 -15.87 -77.73
C LYS A 2 -0.54 -14.72 -76.69
N ARG A 3 -1.46 -14.62 -75.72
CA ARG A 3 -1.28 -14.84 -74.26
C ARG A 3 0.17 -14.91 -73.73
N ILE A 4 0.45 -14.15 -72.65
CA ILE A 4 0.92 -14.53 -71.30
C ILE A 4 1.20 -13.21 -70.52
N LEU A 5 0.27 -12.73 -69.69
CA LEU A 5 0.19 -12.89 -68.22
C LEU A 5 1.37 -12.27 -67.44
N PHE A 6 1.17 -11.01 -67.02
CA PHE A 6 1.90 -10.39 -65.90
C PHE A 6 1.05 -10.56 -64.65
N THR A 7 1.50 -11.39 -63.71
CA THR A 7 0.87 -11.56 -62.40
C THR A 7 1.41 -10.46 -61.47
N MET A 8 0.62 -9.41 -61.24
CA MET A 8 0.83 -8.51 -60.10
C MET A 8 0.46 -9.28 -58.83
N LEU A 9 1.45 -9.61 -58.00
CA LEU A 9 1.19 -10.00 -56.61
C LEU A 9 0.69 -8.74 -55.88
N LEU A 10 -0.60 -8.74 -55.54
CA LEU A 10 -1.19 -7.80 -54.60
C LEU A 10 -0.47 -7.93 -53.25
N ALA A 11 0.16 -6.85 -52.81
CA ALA A 11 0.44 -6.63 -51.40
C ALA A 11 -0.90 -6.49 -50.67
N ALA A 12 -1.38 -7.59 -50.07
CA ALA A 12 -2.43 -7.55 -49.09
C ALA A 12 -1.88 -6.88 -47.83
N SER A 13 -2.05 -5.57 -47.74
CA SER A 13 -2.01 -4.85 -46.47
C SER A 13 -3.01 -5.50 -45.52
N LEU A 14 -2.52 -6.04 -44.42
CA LEU A 14 -3.31 -6.43 -43.24
C LEU A 14 -4.00 -5.18 -42.69
N SER A 15 -5.14 -4.81 -43.27
CA SER A 15 -6.12 -3.94 -42.64
C SER A 15 -6.71 -4.69 -41.46
N ALA A 16 -6.63 -4.09 -40.27
CA ALA A 16 -7.40 -4.51 -39.10
C ALA A 16 -8.83 -4.86 -39.52
N GLU A 17 -9.26 -6.08 -39.25
CA GLU A 17 -10.65 -6.49 -39.50
C GLU A 17 -11.55 -5.56 -38.67
N ALA A 18 -12.30 -4.70 -39.35
CA ALA A 18 -13.40 -3.99 -38.74
C ALA A 18 -14.36 -5.04 -38.20
N GLN A 19 -14.43 -5.19 -36.88
CA GLN A 19 -15.27 -6.16 -36.21
C GLN A 19 -16.71 -5.95 -36.68
N THR A 20 -17.23 -6.87 -37.49
CA THR A 20 -18.51 -6.70 -38.18
C THR A 20 -19.61 -6.53 -37.14
N GLN A 21 -20.28 -5.37 -37.12
CA GLN A 21 -21.32 -5.07 -36.15
C GLN A 21 -22.63 -5.75 -36.57
N THR A 22 -22.82 -6.99 -36.12
CA THR A 22 -24.05 -7.75 -36.36
C THR A 22 -24.62 -8.28 -35.05
N TYR A 23 -25.86 -8.77 -35.10
CA TYR A 23 -26.47 -9.44 -33.97
C TYR A 23 -25.70 -10.71 -33.57
N GLU A 24 -25.21 -11.48 -34.54
CA GLU A 24 -24.45 -12.72 -34.33
C GLU A 24 -23.09 -12.49 -33.66
N THR A 25 -22.48 -11.31 -33.85
CA THR A 25 -21.26 -10.88 -33.15
C THR A 25 -21.56 -10.05 -31.90
N GLU A 26 -22.83 -10.04 -31.48
CA GLU A 26 -23.37 -9.28 -30.34
C GLU A 26 -23.11 -7.77 -30.39
N PHE A 27 -22.91 -7.19 -31.58
CA PHE A 27 -22.50 -5.79 -31.74
C PHE A 27 -21.33 -5.44 -30.80
N ALA A 28 -20.38 -6.37 -30.69
CA ALA A 28 -19.28 -6.29 -29.74
C ALA A 28 -18.22 -5.29 -30.23
N ARG A 29 -17.67 -4.52 -29.30
CA ARG A 29 -16.58 -3.56 -29.57
C ARG A 29 -15.51 -3.58 -28.48
N PRO A 30 -14.24 -3.34 -28.81
CA PRO A 30 -13.19 -3.14 -27.81
C PRO A 30 -13.50 -1.95 -26.90
N LEU A 31 -13.35 -2.11 -25.58
CA LEU A 31 -13.72 -1.09 -24.60
C LEU A 31 -12.92 0.22 -24.76
N ASN A 32 -11.66 0.14 -25.16
CA ASN A 32 -10.82 1.30 -25.44
C ASN A 32 -11.38 2.15 -26.59
N GLU A 33 -11.90 1.54 -27.64
CA GLU A 33 -12.55 2.23 -28.76
C GLU A 33 -13.86 2.89 -28.30
N VAL A 34 -14.70 2.17 -27.57
CA VAL A 34 -15.96 2.70 -27.02
C VAL A 34 -15.71 3.93 -26.15
N LEU A 35 -14.69 3.89 -25.28
CA LEU A 35 -14.35 5.02 -24.42
C LEU A 35 -13.76 6.20 -25.21
N THR A 36 -12.97 5.93 -26.26
CA THR A 36 -12.45 6.96 -27.17
C THR A 36 -13.60 7.66 -27.90
N ASP A 37 -14.60 6.90 -28.35
CA ASP A 37 -15.79 7.46 -28.99
C ASP A 37 -16.63 8.29 -28.03
N ILE A 38 -16.84 7.83 -26.79
CA ILE A 38 -17.51 8.63 -25.75
C ILE A 38 -16.75 9.94 -25.51
N GLN A 39 -15.42 9.89 -25.41
CA GLN A 39 -14.59 11.06 -25.23
C GLN A 39 -14.83 12.11 -26.33
N ASN A 40 -14.78 11.66 -27.58
CA ASN A 40 -14.94 12.52 -28.76
C ASN A 40 -16.38 13.03 -28.89
N ARG A 41 -17.38 12.15 -28.71
CA ARG A 41 -18.80 12.47 -28.86
C ARG A 41 -19.29 13.51 -27.87
N PHE A 42 -18.86 13.41 -26.60
CA PHE A 42 -19.33 14.30 -25.52
C PHE A 42 -18.37 15.45 -25.21
N GLY A 43 -17.23 15.54 -25.90
CA GLY A 43 -16.24 16.61 -25.66
C GLY A 43 -15.64 16.57 -24.25
N VAL A 44 -15.51 15.38 -23.67
CA VAL A 44 -14.93 15.18 -22.33
C VAL A 44 -13.46 14.76 -22.41
N ARG A 45 -12.77 14.73 -21.28
CA ARG A 45 -11.41 14.18 -21.17
C ARG A 45 -11.41 12.99 -20.22
N LEU A 46 -10.89 11.85 -20.65
CA LEU A 46 -10.80 10.65 -19.84
C LEU A 46 -9.38 10.44 -19.33
N LYS A 47 -9.23 10.30 -18.01
CA LYS A 47 -7.98 9.90 -17.36
C LYS A 47 -8.08 8.45 -16.93
N TYR A 48 -7.21 7.59 -17.46
CA TYR A 48 -7.24 6.15 -17.22
C TYR A 48 -6.41 5.79 -15.97
N ASP A 49 -7.06 5.13 -15.02
CA ASP A 49 -6.47 4.44 -13.87
C ASP A 49 -6.94 2.97 -13.85
N ILE A 50 -7.14 2.44 -15.05
CA ILE A 50 -7.61 1.10 -15.38
C ILE A 50 -6.90 0.65 -16.65
N ASP A 51 -6.75 -0.67 -16.83
CA ASP A 51 -6.27 -1.27 -18.06
C ASP A 51 -7.47 -1.82 -18.85
N THR A 52 -7.60 -1.40 -20.10
CA THR A 52 -8.69 -1.80 -21.00
C THR A 52 -8.23 -2.81 -22.06
N VAL A 53 -6.96 -3.21 -22.05
CA VAL A 53 -6.40 -4.19 -23.00
C VAL A 53 -7.17 -5.50 -22.93
N GLY A 54 -7.57 -6.01 -24.10
CA GLY A 54 -8.30 -7.28 -24.25
C GLY A 54 -9.76 -7.25 -23.79
N LYS A 55 -10.29 -6.10 -23.31
CA LYS A 55 -11.69 -6.00 -22.86
C LYS A 55 -12.61 -5.69 -24.04
N VAL A 56 -13.59 -6.58 -24.26
CA VAL A 56 -14.59 -6.47 -25.32
C VAL A 56 -15.99 -6.34 -24.70
N LEU A 57 -16.75 -5.34 -25.14
CA LEU A 57 -18.08 -5.03 -24.64
C LEU A 57 -19.15 -5.40 -25.67
N SER A 58 -20.01 -6.36 -25.34
CA SER A 58 -21.18 -6.69 -26.14
C SER A 58 -22.25 -5.59 -26.09
N TYR A 59 -22.91 -5.37 -27.22
CA TYR A 59 -23.96 -4.37 -27.44
C TYR A 59 -23.50 -2.95 -27.10
N ALA A 60 -22.24 -2.63 -27.43
CA ALA A 60 -21.56 -1.43 -26.94
C ALA A 60 -22.31 -0.13 -27.29
N ASP A 61 -22.70 0.04 -28.56
CA ASP A 61 -23.33 1.29 -29.02
C ASP A 61 -24.75 1.46 -28.46
N PHE A 62 -25.45 0.37 -28.14
CA PHE A 62 -26.77 0.38 -27.50
C PHE A 62 -26.74 0.83 -26.03
N ARG A 63 -25.55 0.86 -25.41
CA ARG A 63 -25.34 1.34 -24.03
C ARG A 63 -25.15 2.84 -23.94
N ILE A 64 -24.95 3.52 -25.08
CA ILE A 64 -24.75 4.96 -25.13
C ILE A 64 -26.09 5.69 -24.94
N ARG A 65 -26.07 6.76 -24.15
CA ARG A 65 -27.19 7.68 -23.94
C ARG A 65 -26.82 9.04 -24.52
N PRO A 66 -27.36 9.42 -25.70
CA PRO A 66 -26.98 10.65 -26.40
C PRO A 66 -27.09 11.93 -25.54
N TYR A 67 -27.95 11.91 -24.53
CA TYR A 67 -28.23 13.03 -23.63
C TYR A 67 -27.41 13.02 -22.33
N SER A 68 -26.62 11.97 -22.04
CA SER A 68 -25.92 11.83 -20.76
C SER A 68 -24.60 11.08 -20.91
N VAL A 69 -23.48 11.80 -20.74
CA VAL A 69 -22.14 11.20 -20.72
C VAL A 69 -21.95 10.28 -19.51
N GLU A 70 -22.55 10.63 -18.37
CA GLU A 70 -22.39 9.90 -17.11
C GLU A 70 -23.17 8.57 -17.14
N GLU A 71 -24.39 8.54 -17.69
CA GLU A 71 -25.09 7.29 -17.96
C GLU A 71 -24.35 6.42 -18.98
N SER A 72 -23.85 7.03 -20.06
CA SER A 72 -23.07 6.32 -21.08
C SER A 72 -21.82 5.66 -20.47
N LEU A 73 -21.04 6.42 -19.70
CA LEU A 73 -19.87 5.91 -18.98
C LEU A 73 -20.25 4.79 -18.01
N THR A 74 -21.33 4.96 -17.24
CA THR A 74 -21.80 3.92 -16.31
C THR A 74 -22.13 2.61 -17.04
N ASN A 75 -22.90 2.68 -18.12
CA ASN A 75 -23.39 1.51 -18.83
C ASN A 75 -22.29 0.71 -19.55
N VAL A 76 -21.18 1.35 -19.91
CA VAL A 76 -20.03 0.71 -20.58
C VAL A 76 -18.92 0.27 -19.61
N LEU A 77 -18.82 0.91 -18.44
CA LEU A 77 -17.79 0.61 -17.43
C LEU A 77 -18.26 -0.46 -16.43
N ALA A 78 -19.52 -0.40 -15.98
CA ALA A 78 -20.05 -1.30 -14.96
C ALA A 78 -19.92 -2.80 -15.33
N PRO A 79 -20.06 -3.24 -16.60
CA PRO A 79 -19.85 -4.65 -16.97
C PRO A 79 -18.44 -5.19 -16.68
N PHE A 80 -17.47 -4.32 -16.42
CA PHE A 80 -16.07 -4.67 -16.12
C PHE A 80 -15.67 -4.31 -14.68
N ASP A 81 -16.64 -4.09 -13.80
CA ASP A 81 -16.42 -3.54 -12.45
C ASP A 81 -15.64 -2.22 -12.47
N TYR A 82 -15.87 -1.39 -13.49
CA TYR A 82 -15.28 -0.07 -13.61
C TYR A 82 -16.30 1.03 -13.32
N LYS A 83 -15.79 2.19 -12.90
CA LYS A 83 -16.57 3.40 -12.63
C LYS A 83 -15.81 4.64 -13.10
N PHE A 84 -16.51 5.77 -13.17
CA PHE A 84 -15.88 7.07 -13.33
C PHE A 84 -15.94 7.87 -12.02
N VAL A 85 -15.01 8.81 -11.87
CA VAL A 85 -15.04 9.86 -10.85
C VAL A 85 -14.90 11.19 -11.57
N LYS A 86 -15.95 12.01 -11.53
CA LYS A 86 -15.93 13.35 -12.12
C LYS A 86 -14.84 14.19 -11.46
N GLN A 87 -14.05 14.86 -12.28
CA GLN A 87 -13.01 15.82 -11.86
C GLN A 87 -13.50 17.24 -12.19
N LYS A 88 -12.66 18.25 -11.93
CA LYS A 88 -12.99 19.64 -12.30
C LYS A 88 -13.19 19.79 -13.82
N GLY A 89 -14.21 20.54 -14.21
CA GLY A 89 -14.53 20.82 -15.62
C GLY A 89 -15.09 19.61 -16.36
N ASN A 90 -14.59 19.37 -17.58
CA ASN A 90 -15.03 18.28 -18.46
C ASN A 90 -14.22 16.98 -18.32
N MET A 91 -13.52 16.79 -17.18
CA MET A 91 -12.61 15.66 -16.99
C MET A 91 -13.24 14.57 -16.12
N TYR A 92 -13.05 13.32 -16.52
CA TYR A 92 -13.50 12.13 -15.80
C TYR A 92 -12.33 11.17 -15.60
N LYS A 93 -12.12 10.72 -14.37
CA LYS A 93 -11.12 9.70 -14.06
C LYS A 93 -11.78 8.32 -14.03
N LEU A 94 -11.33 7.39 -14.86
CA LEU A 94 -11.82 6.01 -14.90
C LEU A 94 -11.06 5.16 -13.90
N LYS A 95 -11.77 4.37 -13.10
CA LYS A 95 -11.22 3.60 -11.98
C LYS A 95 -11.89 2.22 -11.90
N ALA A 96 -11.20 1.28 -11.26
CA ALA A 96 -11.83 0.07 -10.76
C ALA A 96 -12.87 0.40 -9.67
N TYR A 97 -13.82 -0.52 -9.46
CA TYR A 97 -14.70 -0.50 -8.32
C TYR A 97 -13.88 -0.49 -7.02
N GLU A 98 -14.26 0.40 -6.11
CA GLU A 98 -13.61 0.55 -4.82
C GLU A 98 -14.70 0.33 -3.77
N TYR A 99 -14.74 -0.85 -3.13
CA TYR A 99 -15.76 -1.17 -2.14
C TYR A 99 -15.91 -0.14 -0.99
N PRO A 100 -14.86 0.55 -0.49
CA PRO A 100 -15.05 1.48 0.61
C PRO A 100 -15.50 2.87 0.13
N ARG A 101 -15.59 3.13 -1.18
CA ARG A 101 -15.81 4.48 -1.72
C ARG A 101 -17.07 4.56 -2.59
N ARG A 102 -18.04 5.31 -2.09
CA ARG A 102 -19.31 5.67 -2.69
C ARG A 102 -19.33 7.16 -3.04
N THR A 103 -20.49 7.69 -3.44
CA THR A 103 -20.68 9.11 -3.76
C THR A 103 -21.41 9.86 -2.66
N ASP A 104 -21.34 11.20 -2.66
CA ASP A 104 -22.09 12.05 -1.74
C ASP A 104 -23.60 11.74 -1.76
N ALA A 105 -24.16 11.51 -2.95
CA ALA A 105 -25.56 11.12 -3.12
C ALA A 105 -25.91 9.75 -2.50
N ASP A 106 -24.96 8.81 -2.46
CA ASP A 106 -25.13 7.55 -1.72
C ASP A 106 -25.06 7.80 -0.22
N GLY A 107 -24.20 8.71 0.24
CA GLY A 107 -24.13 9.17 1.63
C GLY A 107 -25.44 9.79 2.10
N GLU A 108 -26.03 10.69 1.31
CA GLU A 108 -27.34 11.28 1.55
C GLU A 108 -28.44 10.23 1.73
N LYS A 109 -28.53 9.28 0.80
CA LYS A 109 -29.49 8.17 0.88
C LYS A 109 -29.24 7.27 2.09
N MET A 110 -27.97 6.99 2.41
CA MET A 110 -27.60 6.17 3.55
C MET A 110 -28.01 6.84 4.86
N LEU A 111 -27.65 8.11 5.07
CA LEU A 111 -28.02 8.81 6.31
C LEU A 111 -29.53 9.05 6.41
N ALA A 112 -30.22 9.29 5.29
CA ALA A 112 -31.68 9.35 5.25
C ALA A 112 -32.32 8.03 5.66
N TYR A 113 -31.82 6.89 5.14
CA TYR A 113 -32.26 5.55 5.53
C TYR A 113 -32.02 5.30 7.03
N LEU A 114 -30.81 5.56 7.53
CA LEU A 114 -30.47 5.35 8.94
C LEU A 114 -31.36 6.18 9.86
N ASN A 115 -31.69 7.42 9.48
CA ASN A 115 -32.63 8.26 10.24
C ASN A 115 -34.03 7.65 10.41
N THR A 116 -34.44 6.69 9.56
CA THR A 116 -35.72 5.97 9.71
C THR A 116 -35.66 4.86 10.77
N LEU A 117 -34.46 4.41 11.16
CA LEU A 117 -34.26 3.29 12.08
C LEU A 117 -34.38 3.71 13.56
N TYR A 118 -34.34 5.00 13.86
CA TYR A 118 -34.45 5.53 15.22
C TYR A 118 -35.02 6.95 15.22
N THR A 119 -35.95 7.17 16.14
CA THR A 119 -36.69 8.43 16.31
C THR A 119 -36.41 9.10 17.64
N ASP A 120 -35.75 8.42 18.57
CA ASP A 120 -35.49 8.87 19.93
C ASP A 120 -34.21 8.24 20.51
N GLN A 121 -33.91 8.62 21.75
CA GLN A 121 -32.75 8.12 22.50
C GLN A 121 -32.77 6.60 22.65
N GLN A 122 -33.91 6.00 22.98
CA GLN A 122 -34.00 4.57 23.31
C GLN A 122 -33.78 3.69 22.08
N SER A 123 -34.46 4.00 20.97
CA SER A 123 -34.28 3.30 19.69
C SER A 123 -32.86 3.44 19.16
N PHE A 124 -32.24 4.62 19.31
CA PHE A 124 -30.85 4.82 18.93
C PHE A 124 -29.88 3.99 19.79
N GLN A 125 -30.10 3.93 21.11
CA GLN A 125 -29.26 3.14 22.03
C GLN A 125 -29.28 1.65 21.70
N LEU A 126 -30.44 1.07 21.39
CA LEU A 126 -30.54 -0.33 20.98
C LEU A 126 -29.75 -0.63 19.70
N ARG A 127 -29.77 0.28 18.73
CA ARG A 127 -28.96 0.15 17.52
C ARG A 127 -27.48 0.35 17.80
N ALA A 128 -27.11 1.34 18.61
CA ALA A 128 -25.74 1.59 19.01
C ALA A 128 -25.12 0.38 19.72
N ASP A 129 -25.86 -0.29 20.60
CA ASP A 129 -25.41 -1.52 21.28
C ASP A 129 -25.14 -2.66 20.29
N SER A 130 -26.03 -2.86 19.31
CA SER A 130 -25.84 -3.84 18.25
C SER A 130 -24.62 -3.51 17.39
N LEU A 131 -24.46 -2.23 17.01
CA LEU A 131 -23.30 -1.75 16.24
C LEU A 131 -21.99 -2.00 16.99
N LYS A 132 -21.89 -1.63 18.26
CA LYS A 132 -20.67 -1.86 19.06
C LYS A 132 -20.30 -3.34 19.12
N LYS A 133 -21.28 -4.23 19.36
CA LYS A 133 -21.06 -5.68 19.43
C LYS A 133 -20.65 -6.26 18.07
N GLU A 134 -21.37 -5.94 17.01
CA GLU A 134 -21.10 -6.46 15.67
C GLU A 134 -19.81 -5.91 15.07
N VAL A 135 -19.49 -4.63 15.26
CA VAL A 135 -18.20 -4.05 14.83
C VAL A 135 -17.06 -4.79 15.52
N ARG A 136 -17.13 -4.98 16.84
CA ARG A 136 -16.11 -5.70 17.61
C ARG A 136 -15.97 -7.15 17.15
N GLN A 137 -17.09 -7.83 16.92
CA GLN A 137 -17.13 -9.21 16.42
C GLN A 137 -16.54 -9.35 15.02
N ARG A 138 -16.94 -8.48 14.08
CA ARG A 138 -16.47 -8.50 12.69
C ARG A 138 -15.01 -8.10 12.55
N LEU A 139 -14.50 -7.30 13.48
CA LEU A 139 -13.08 -6.99 13.59
C LEU A 139 -12.25 -8.18 14.09
N GLY A 140 -12.87 -9.15 14.77
CA GLY A 140 -12.20 -10.33 15.32
C GLY A 140 -11.24 -10.04 16.48
N ILE A 141 -11.33 -8.85 17.07
CA ILE A 141 -10.34 -8.32 18.01
C ILE A 141 -10.24 -9.13 19.31
N ASP A 142 -11.35 -9.65 19.83
CA ASP A 142 -11.36 -10.40 21.10
C ASP A 142 -10.57 -11.70 21.02
N THR A 143 -10.55 -12.34 19.83
CA THR A 143 -9.75 -13.55 19.60
C THR A 143 -8.25 -13.28 19.73
N LEU A 144 -7.79 -12.10 19.29
CA LEU A 144 -6.38 -11.71 19.41
C LEU A 144 -6.05 -11.19 20.81
N LEU A 145 -6.95 -10.42 21.43
CA LEU A 145 -6.77 -9.96 22.82
C LEU A 145 -6.59 -11.13 23.80
N ALA A 146 -7.34 -12.21 23.62
CA ALA A 146 -7.20 -13.43 24.42
C ALA A 146 -5.83 -14.14 24.26
N GLN A 147 -5.11 -13.85 23.17
CA GLN A 147 -3.80 -14.42 22.87
C GLN A 147 -2.65 -13.45 23.17
N CYS A 148 -2.95 -12.23 23.63
CA CYS A 148 -1.94 -11.25 23.96
C CYS A 148 -1.17 -11.63 25.23
N VAL A 149 0.12 -11.35 25.23
CA VAL A 149 0.99 -11.56 26.39
C VAL A 149 0.94 -10.36 27.32
N LYS A 150 1.28 -10.59 28.59
CA LYS A 150 1.43 -9.53 29.60
C LYS A 150 2.89 -9.48 30.03
N THR A 151 3.72 -8.82 29.23
CA THR A 151 5.14 -8.62 29.54
C THR A 151 5.41 -7.18 29.97
N LYS A 152 6.55 -6.96 30.65
CA LYS A 152 6.95 -5.62 31.07
C LYS A 152 7.35 -4.80 29.83
N PRO A 153 6.76 -3.62 29.58
CA PRO A 153 7.13 -2.80 28.44
C PRO A 153 8.59 -2.36 28.50
N ILE A 154 9.21 -2.25 27.33
CA ILE A 154 10.54 -1.65 27.18
C ILE A 154 10.34 -0.15 27.20
N LEU A 155 10.96 0.54 28.16
CA LEU A 155 10.84 1.99 28.31
C LEU A 155 12.20 2.65 28.12
N SER A 156 12.23 3.68 27.27
CA SER A 156 13.38 4.56 27.16
C SER A 156 13.55 5.45 28.40
N LYS A 157 14.69 6.14 28.49
CA LYS A 157 14.86 7.24 29.45
C LYS A 157 13.91 8.38 29.10
N ILE A 158 13.38 9.04 30.13
CA ILE A 158 12.55 10.24 29.97
C ILE A 158 13.42 11.38 29.44
N ARG A 159 13.02 11.99 28.32
CA ARG A 159 13.63 13.18 27.73
C ARG A 159 12.83 14.41 28.12
N LYS A 160 13.51 15.47 28.58
CA LYS A 160 12.86 16.69 29.11
C LYS A 160 12.94 17.81 28.09
N PHE A 161 11.82 18.50 27.89
CA PHE A 161 11.68 19.67 27.03
C PHE A 161 10.97 20.81 27.77
N ASP A 162 10.71 21.94 27.11
CA ASP A 162 9.98 23.07 27.70
C ASP A 162 8.53 22.66 28.00
N GLY A 163 8.19 22.48 29.27
CA GLY A 163 6.82 22.25 29.74
C GLY A 163 6.28 20.83 29.56
N TYR A 164 7.02 19.92 28.91
CA TYR A 164 6.65 18.52 28.74
C TYR A 164 7.88 17.59 28.75
N THR A 165 7.63 16.29 28.72
CA THR A 165 8.65 15.25 28.57
C THR A 165 8.18 14.22 27.55
N VAL A 166 9.11 13.45 26.98
CA VAL A 166 8.81 12.34 26.07
C VAL A 166 9.48 11.07 26.58
N GLN A 167 8.76 9.95 26.52
CA GLN A 167 9.27 8.62 26.81
C GLN A 167 8.77 7.63 25.75
N ASN A 168 9.68 7.02 25.00
CA ASN A 168 9.36 5.94 24.07
C ASN A 168 9.04 4.67 24.86
N PHE A 169 8.12 3.88 24.32
CA PHE A 169 7.79 2.55 24.81
C PHE A 169 7.71 1.56 23.65
N ALA A 170 8.08 0.30 23.92
CA ALA A 170 7.66 -0.85 23.13
C ALA A 170 6.85 -1.80 24.02
N LEU A 171 5.61 -2.04 23.63
CA LEU A 171 4.68 -2.95 24.29
C LEU A 171 4.57 -4.22 23.43
N GLU A 172 4.86 -5.37 24.02
CA GLU A 172 4.58 -6.65 23.38
C GLU A 172 3.08 -6.94 23.43
N THR A 173 2.49 -7.29 22.30
CA THR A 173 1.05 -7.55 22.15
C THR A 173 0.80 -9.05 21.97
N LEU A 174 0.84 -9.55 20.75
CA LEU A 174 0.93 -11.00 20.49
C LEU A 174 2.36 -11.49 20.80
N PRO A 175 2.57 -12.80 21.06
CA PRO A 175 3.90 -13.35 21.33
C PRO A 175 4.93 -12.92 20.27
N GLY A 176 5.93 -12.13 20.69
CA GLY A 176 6.98 -11.59 19.82
C GLY A 176 6.57 -10.39 18.95
N LEU A 177 5.32 -9.93 18.96
CA LEU A 177 4.89 -8.74 18.22
C LEU A 177 4.91 -7.51 19.11
N TYR A 178 5.57 -6.44 18.67
CA TYR A 178 5.71 -5.21 19.43
C TYR A 178 5.02 -4.04 18.73
N ILE A 179 4.28 -3.24 19.51
CA ILE A 179 3.89 -1.89 19.12
C ILE A 179 4.82 -0.89 19.81
N CYS A 180 5.42 -0.01 19.00
CA CYS A 180 6.28 1.07 19.47
C CYS A 180 5.55 2.42 19.39
N GLY A 181 5.83 3.30 20.35
CA GLY A 181 5.20 4.61 20.44
C GLY A 181 5.92 5.54 21.40
N SER A 182 5.38 6.73 21.57
CA SER A 182 5.93 7.76 22.46
C SER A 182 4.85 8.36 23.37
N ILE A 183 5.19 8.52 24.64
CA ILE A 183 4.33 9.09 25.68
C ILE A 183 4.83 10.52 25.95
N TYR A 184 4.01 11.50 25.63
CA TYR A 184 4.24 12.91 25.91
C TYR A 184 3.55 13.27 27.22
N THR A 185 4.32 13.69 28.23
CA THR A 185 3.81 13.95 29.59
C THR A 185 3.96 15.41 29.97
N PRO A 186 2.92 16.08 30.49
CA PRO A 186 3.02 17.43 31.05
C PRO A 186 4.04 17.52 32.19
N GLN A 187 4.74 18.65 32.34
CA GLN A 187 5.52 18.93 33.55
C GLN A 187 4.71 19.60 34.66
N SER A 188 3.48 20.05 34.36
CA SER A 188 2.58 20.61 35.36
C SER A 188 2.24 19.57 36.44
N LYS A 189 1.96 20.03 37.66
CA LYS A 189 1.56 19.15 38.76
C LYS A 189 0.08 18.77 38.64
N GLY A 190 -0.29 17.62 39.20
CA GLY A 190 -1.68 17.20 39.36
C GLY A 190 -2.03 15.99 38.52
N LYS A 191 -3.33 15.78 38.31
CA LYS A 191 -3.85 14.74 37.42
C LYS A 191 -4.02 15.29 36.01
N HIS A 192 -3.68 14.49 35.02
CA HIS A 192 -3.68 14.85 33.61
C HIS A 192 -4.79 14.13 32.87
N ALA A 193 -5.31 14.77 31.83
CA ALA A 193 -6.07 14.05 30.82
C ALA A 193 -5.16 13.01 30.13
N LEU A 194 -5.74 11.99 29.51
CA LEU A 194 -5.03 11.05 28.64
C LEU A 194 -5.61 11.13 27.24
N ILE A 195 -4.81 11.27 26.20
CA ILE A 195 -5.28 11.27 24.81
C ILE A 195 -4.53 10.21 24.02
N ILE A 196 -5.26 9.22 23.49
CA ILE A 196 -4.74 8.17 22.62
C ILE A 196 -4.78 8.66 21.17
N CYS A 197 -3.65 8.61 20.48
CA CYS A 197 -3.45 9.31 19.21
C CYS A 197 -3.02 8.39 18.05
N PRO A 198 -3.93 7.58 17.49
CA PRO A 198 -3.66 6.92 16.20
C PRO A 198 -3.35 7.97 15.13
N ASN A 199 -2.35 7.72 14.28
CA ASN A 199 -1.98 8.63 13.20
C ASN A 199 -2.51 8.15 11.84
N GLY A 200 -2.64 9.07 10.88
CA GLY A 200 -3.01 8.74 9.49
C GLY A 200 -1.79 8.44 8.61
N HIS A 201 -2.03 8.10 7.35
CA HIS A 201 -1.02 7.80 6.34
C HIS A 201 -0.25 9.04 5.83
N PHE A 202 0.13 9.95 6.72
CA PHE A 202 0.96 11.10 6.42
C PHE A 202 2.44 10.68 6.37
N GLY A 203 3.23 11.26 5.48
CA GLY A 203 4.66 10.97 5.38
C GLY A 203 5.37 11.12 6.73
N GLY A 204 6.20 10.14 7.09
CA GLY A 204 6.87 10.07 8.40
C GLY A 204 6.00 9.51 9.55
N GLY A 205 4.73 9.17 9.32
CA GLY A 205 3.86 8.57 10.33
C GLY A 205 3.82 9.42 11.61
N ARG A 206 4.03 8.82 12.78
CA ARG A 206 4.08 9.53 14.06
C ARG A 206 5.33 10.42 14.26
N TYR A 207 6.38 10.22 13.47
CA TYR A 207 7.66 10.92 13.67
C TYR A 207 7.68 12.32 13.07
N ARG A 208 6.72 12.64 12.20
CA ARG A 208 6.66 13.90 11.45
C ARG A 208 6.46 15.12 12.37
N GLU A 209 6.90 16.27 11.89
CA GLU A 209 6.89 17.55 12.62
C GLU A 209 5.51 17.92 13.20
N ASP A 210 4.45 17.89 12.39
CA ASP A 210 3.11 18.29 12.83
C ASP A 210 2.49 17.35 13.87
N GLN A 211 2.92 16.09 13.90
CA GLN A 211 2.52 15.15 14.95
C GLN A 211 3.19 15.56 16.27
N GLN A 212 4.50 15.81 16.25
CA GLN A 212 5.24 16.23 17.44
C GLN A 212 4.72 17.56 18.00
N GLN A 213 4.41 18.54 17.13
CA GLN A 213 3.74 19.80 17.50
C GLN A 213 2.40 19.52 18.21
N ARG A 214 1.56 18.63 17.66
CA ARG A 214 0.28 18.27 18.29
C ARG A 214 0.46 17.64 19.66
N MET A 215 1.34 16.63 19.77
CA MET A 215 1.54 15.89 21.02
C MET A 215 2.19 16.76 22.09
N GLY A 216 3.24 17.50 21.74
CA GLY A 216 3.96 18.38 22.66
C GLY A 216 3.08 19.53 23.16
N THR A 217 2.30 20.18 22.30
CA THR A 217 1.40 21.27 22.71
C THR A 217 0.30 20.77 23.66
N LEU A 218 -0.37 19.65 23.35
CA LEU A 218 -1.38 19.06 24.25
C LEU A 218 -0.76 18.64 25.60
N ALA A 219 0.47 18.11 25.59
CA ALA A 219 1.22 17.83 26.81
C ALA A 219 1.54 19.08 27.61
N ARG A 220 2.01 20.14 26.97
CA ARG A 220 2.23 21.43 27.64
C ARG A 220 0.95 21.98 28.27
N MET A 221 -0.20 21.80 27.61
CA MET A 221 -1.51 22.22 28.09
C MET A 221 -2.07 21.36 29.24
N GLY A 222 -1.50 20.17 29.50
CA GLY A 222 -1.87 19.34 30.66
C GLY A 222 -2.49 17.97 30.34
N ALA A 223 -2.38 17.48 29.10
CA ALA A 223 -2.80 16.14 28.72
C ALA A 223 -1.61 15.22 28.46
N VAL A 224 -1.58 14.03 29.06
CA VAL A 224 -0.69 12.97 28.61
C VAL A 224 -1.16 12.50 27.23
N CYS A 225 -0.29 12.56 26.22
CA CYS A 225 -0.60 12.12 24.86
C CYS A 225 0.23 10.89 24.50
N VAL A 226 -0.38 9.94 23.79
CA VAL A 226 0.31 8.72 23.36
C VAL A 226 0.05 8.47 21.89
N ASP A 227 1.10 8.54 21.08
CA ASP A 227 1.08 8.06 19.72
C ASP A 227 1.85 6.75 19.57
N TYR A 228 1.61 6.05 18.46
CA TYR A 228 2.14 4.73 18.21
C TYR A 228 2.15 4.42 16.72
N ASP A 229 3.03 3.50 16.32
CA ASP A 229 3.22 3.11 14.93
C ASP A 229 1.96 2.50 14.31
N LEU A 230 1.70 2.81 13.05
CA LEU A 230 0.79 1.99 12.24
C LEU A 230 1.42 0.61 12.02
N PHE A 231 0.59 -0.42 11.84
CA PHE A 231 1.11 -1.75 11.54
C PHE A 231 1.86 -1.72 10.20
N GLY A 232 3.09 -2.22 10.16
CA GLY A 232 3.97 -2.13 8.99
C GLY A 232 4.57 -0.74 8.73
N TRP A 233 4.44 0.21 9.66
CA TRP A 233 5.15 1.50 9.62
C TRP A 233 6.13 1.63 10.79
N GLY A 234 7.08 2.55 10.68
CA GLY A 234 8.07 2.78 11.74
C GLY A 234 8.78 1.48 12.15
N GLU A 235 8.84 1.23 13.45
CA GLU A 235 9.52 0.04 13.98
C GLU A 235 8.69 -1.24 13.82
N SER A 236 7.39 -1.12 13.47
CA SER A 236 6.59 -2.28 13.04
C SER A 236 7.12 -2.86 11.72
N ALA A 237 7.66 -2.03 10.81
CA ALA A 237 8.20 -2.50 9.53
C ALA A 237 9.42 -3.43 9.72
N LEU A 238 10.19 -3.27 10.80
CA LEU A 238 11.29 -4.19 11.15
C LEU A 238 10.80 -5.62 11.43
N GLN A 239 9.53 -5.76 11.84
CA GLN A 239 8.93 -7.03 12.23
C GLN A 239 8.15 -7.68 11.09
N VAL A 240 7.46 -6.88 10.27
CA VAL A 240 6.50 -7.40 9.28
C VAL A 240 6.71 -6.92 7.83
N GLY A 241 7.61 -5.96 7.58
CA GLY A 241 7.77 -5.28 6.28
C GLY A 241 6.67 -4.26 6.03
N SER A 242 6.91 -3.27 5.14
CA SER A 242 5.94 -2.20 4.89
C SER A 242 4.73 -2.67 4.09
N ALA A 243 4.90 -3.68 3.23
CA ALA A 243 3.82 -4.26 2.45
C ALA A 243 2.68 -4.77 3.35
N ALA A 244 3.02 -5.31 4.52
CA ALA A 244 2.07 -5.88 5.48
C ALA A 244 1.01 -4.87 5.98
N HIS A 245 1.28 -3.57 5.87
CA HIS A 245 0.35 -2.53 6.26
C HIS A 245 -0.96 -2.55 5.48
N ARG A 246 -0.93 -2.83 4.16
CA ARG A 246 -2.14 -2.88 3.32
C ARG A 246 -2.82 -4.24 3.45
N SER A 247 -3.22 -4.59 4.66
CA SER A 247 -3.85 -5.86 5.00
C SER A 247 -5.03 -5.67 5.94
N SER A 248 -5.98 -6.61 5.92
CA SER A 248 -7.06 -6.62 6.91
C SER A 248 -6.55 -6.89 8.33
N ALA A 249 -5.44 -7.63 8.47
CA ALA A 249 -4.73 -7.78 9.73
C ALA A 249 -4.36 -6.44 10.36
N ALA A 250 -3.91 -5.46 9.56
CA ALA A 250 -3.58 -4.12 10.05
C ALA A 250 -4.76 -3.43 10.75
N HIS A 251 -5.99 -3.67 10.27
CA HIS A 251 -7.20 -3.07 10.87
C HIS A 251 -7.42 -3.59 12.30
N THR A 252 -7.41 -4.90 12.47
CA THR A 252 -7.59 -5.53 13.79
C THR A 252 -6.41 -5.21 14.72
N ILE A 253 -5.17 -5.33 14.23
CA ILE A 253 -3.97 -5.09 15.06
C ILE A 253 -3.88 -3.64 15.52
N GLN A 254 -4.15 -2.66 14.66
CA GLN A 254 -4.08 -1.24 15.05
C GLN A 254 -5.15 -0.86 16.09
N ALA A 255 -6.36 -1.42 15.98
CA ALA A 255 -7.39 -1.25 17.00
C ALA A 255 -7.00 -1.91 18.33
N MET A 256 -6.48 -3.15 18.27
CA MET A 256 -5.96 -3.88 19.42
C MET A 256 -4.84 -3.11 20.12
N ASN A 257 -3.90 -2.55 19.37
CA ASN A 257 -2.81 -1.73 19.89
C ASN A 257 -3.35 -0.53 20.67
N GLY A 258 -4.35 0.20 20.14
CA GLY A 258 -4.95 1.33 20.85
C GLY A 258 -5.60 0.93 22.18
N LEU A 259 -6.29 -0.20 22.24
CA LEU A 259 -6.90 -0.71 23.48
C LEU A 259 -5.87 -1.17 24.50
N LEU A 260 -4.84 -1.91 24.06
CA LEU A 260 -3.76 -2.38 24.95
C LEU A 260 -2.90 -1.23 25.48
N ILE A 261 -2.67 -0.19 24.67
CA ILE A 261 -2.00 1.04 25.11
C ILE A 261 -2.86 1.75 26.14
N LEU A 262 -4.17 1.89 25.93
CA LEU A 262 -5.09 2.47 26.91
C LEU A 262 -5.03 1.69 28.24
N ASP A 263 -5.11 0.36 28.20
CA ASP A 263 -4.99 -0.51 29.37
C ASP A 263 -3.67 -0.28 30.11
N TYR A 264 -2.56 -0.29 29.37
CA TYR A 264 -1.23 -0.06 29.93
C TYR A 264 -1.12 1.31 30.60
N MET A 265 -1.58 2.38 29.94
CA MET A 265 -1.50 3.74 30.47
C MET A 265 -2.31 3.88 31.76
N LEU A 266 -3.52 3.33 31.81
CA LEU A 266 -4.37 3.41 33.00
C LEU A 266 -3.86 2.53 34.15
N ALA A 267 -3.27 1.37 33.85
CA ALA A 267 -2.73 0.48 34.87
C ALA A 267 -1.38 0.95 35.44
N SER A 268 -0.53 1.56 34.61
CA SER A 268 0.85 1.91 34.98
C SER A 268 1.00 3.33 35.55
N ARG A 269 0.04 4.23 35.29
CA ARG A 269 0.16 5.65 35.63
C ARG A 269 -0.82 6.09 36.70
N LYS A 270 -0.29 6.70 37.75
CA LYS A 270 -1.08 7.29 38.85
C LYS A 270 -1.47 8.74 38.62
N ASP A 271 -0.95 9.37 37.59
CA ASP A 271 -1.17 10.78 37.27
C ASP A 271 -2.28 10.99 36.23
N ILE A 272 -2.95 9.93 35.78
CA ILE A 272 -4.09 10.05 34.85
C ILE A 272 -5.41 10.26 35.62
N ASP A 273 -6.24 11.15 35.07
CA ASP A 273 -7.64 11.36 35.43
C ASP A 273 -8.55 10.57 34.49
N THR A 274 -9.21 9.53 35.00
CA THR A 274 -10.05 8.65 34.19
C THR A 274 -11.35 9.29 33.72
N SER A 275 -11.71 10.48 34.22
CA SER A 275 -12.84 11.25 33.69
C SER A 275 -12.49 12.03 32.41
N ARG A 276 -11.20 12.12 32.05
CA ARG A 276 -10.69 12.92 30.92
C ARG A 276 -9.82 12.07 29.98
N ILE A 277 -10.43 11.10 29.32
CA ILE A 277 -9.75 10.21 28.37
C ILE A 277 -10.24 10.53 26.96
N GLY A 278 -9.36 11.06 26.12
CA GLY A 278 -9.61 11.44 24.74
C GLY A 278 -9.05 10.46 23.72
N THR A 279 -9.56 10.53 22.50
CA THR A 279 -8.92 9.95 21.31
C THR A 279 -8.89 10.98 20.17
N ASN A 280 -7.77 11.05 19.44
CA ASN A 280 -7.58 12.04 18.38
C ASN A 280 -6.59 11.58 17.31
N GLY A 281 -7.00 11.67 16.05
CA GLY A 281 -6.20 11.32 14.89
C GLY A 281 -6.71 11.99 13.62
N GLY A 282 -5.83 12.10 12.62
CA GLY A 282 -6.15 12.70 11.32
C GLY A 282 -6.20 11.67 10.20
N SER A 283 -7.06 11.85 9.19
CA SER A 283 -7.20 10.94 8.04
C SER A 283 -7.51 9.50 8.52
N GLY A 284 -6.73 8.49 8.13
CA GLY A 284 -6.87 7.12 8.67
C GLY A 284 -6.78 7.04 10.19
N GLY A 285 -6.03 7.95 10.84
CA GLY A 285 -6.02 8.08 12.30
C GLY A 285 -7.36 8.57 12.85
N GLY A 286 -8.07 9.43 12.12
CA GLY A 286 -9.42 9.87 12.47
C GLY A 286 -10.45 8.75 12.32
N THR A 287 -10.31 7.90 11.28
CA THR A 287 -11.08 6.65 11.14
C THR A 287 -10.85 5.73 12.35
N HIS A 288 -9.59 5.55 12.77
CA HIS A 288 -9.27 4.80 13.99
C HIS A 288 -9.75 5.47 15.28
N THR A 289 -9.79 6.80 15.36
CA THR A 289 -10.37 7.52 16.50
C THR A 289 -11.86 7.19 16.67
N VAL A 290 -12.63 7.17 15.58
CA VAL A 290 -14.02 6.70 15.61
C VAL A 290 -14.07 5.24 16.06
N LEU A 291 -13.27 4.36 15.47
CA LEU A 291 -13.25 2.94 15.82
C LEU A 291 -12.93 2.69 17.30
N LEU A 292 -11.93 3.37 17.87
CA LEU A 292 -11.59 3.26 19.28
C LEU A 292 -12.75 3.70 20.19
N SER A 293 -13.46 4.76 19.82
CA SER A 293 -14.63 5.24 20.58
C SER A 293 -15.84 4.31 20.53
N VAL A 294 -15.95 3.47 19.49
CA VAL A 294 -16.94 2.40 19.36
C VAL A 294 -16.54 1.19 20.21
N LEU A 295 -15.25 0.84 20.21
CA LEU A 295 -14.74 -0.37 20.84
C LEU A 295 -14.59 -0.28 22.36
N ASP A 296 -14.48 0.93 22.93
CA ASP A 296 -14.19 1.13 24.35
C ASP A 296 -14.95 2.32 24.95
N ASP A 297 -15.69 2.07 26.02
CA ASP A 297 -16.52 3.09 26.66
C ASP A 297 -15.76 4.02 27.60
N ARG A 298 -14.47 3.79 27.87
CA ARG A 298 -13.65 4.65 28.74
C ARG A 298 -13.33 6.01 28.12
N PHE A 299 -13.41 6.15 26.80
CA PHE A 299 -13.23 7.45 26.15
C PHE A 299 -14.36 8.42 26.54
N THR A 300 -13.99 9.61 26.99
CA THR A 300 -14.91 10.68 27.41
C THR A 300 -14.94 11.87 26.45
N ALA A 301 -13.99 11.98 25.52
CA ALA A 301 -14.05 12.92 24.38
C ALA A 301 -13.41 12.31 23.11
N SER A 302 -13.83 12.75 21.92
CA SER A 302 -13.31 12.23 20.65
C SER A 302 -13.14 13.36 19.63
N ALA A 303 -12.02 13.35 18.90
CA ALA A 303 -11.73 14.36 17.87
C ALA A 303 -11.17 13.72 16.58
N PRO A 304 -12.01 13.10 15.74
CA PRO A 304 -11.61 12.69 14.38
C PRO A 304 -11.41 13.90 13.46
N VAL A 305 -10.24 13.98 12.81
CA VAL A 305 -9.82 15.13 12.00
C VAL A 305 -9.68 14.71 10.53
N VAL A 306 -10.30 15.45 9.61
CA VAL A 306 -10.23 15.26 8.14
C VAL A 306 -10.40 13.79 7.71
N SER A 307 -11.38 13.11 8.32
CA SER A 307 -11.61 11.67 8.12
C SER A 307 -13.07 11.27 7.90
N LEU A 308 -14.02 11.94 8.57
CA LEU A 308 -15.39 11.47 8.66
C LEU A 308 -16.15 11.61 7.32
N ALA A 309 -16.77 10.53 6.88
CA ALA A 309 -17.75 10.52 5.79
C ALA A 309 -18.75 9.38 5.98
N SER A 310 -19.96 9.55 5.45
CA SER A 310 -20.95 8.49 5.29
C SER A 310 -20.71 7.65 4.02
N HIS A 311 -20.06 8.26 3.02
CA HIS A 311 -19.84 7.71 1.69
C HIS A 311 -18.40 7.24 1.43
N PHE A 312 -17.52 7.29 2.44
CA PHE A 312 -16.17 6.74 2.34
C PHE A 312 -15.71 6.09 3.66
N ASP A 313 -15.39 4.80 3.60
CA ASP A 313 -15.06 4.00 4.79
C ASP A 313 -13.57 4.02 5.16
N GLY A 314 -12.73 4.56 4.28
CA GLY A 314 -11.27 4.51 4.37
C GLY A 314 -10.65 3.66 3.24
N GLY A 315 -9.64 4.20 2.56
CA GLY A 315 -9.08 3.62 1.33
C GLY A 315 -7.95 2.62 1.58
N CYS A 316 -7.44 2.56 2.81
CA CYS A 316 -6.50 1.54 3.23
C CYS A 316 -7.24 0.34 3.86
N PRO A 317 -6.80 -0.90 3.61
CA PRO A 317 -7.32 -2.06 4.33
C PRO A 317 -7.16 -1.96 5.86
N CYS A 318 -6.25 -1.13 6.39
CA CYS A 318 -6.19 -0.91 7.84
C CYS A 318 -7.40 -0.14 8.39
N GLU A 319 -8.20 0.50 7.53
CA GLU A 319 -9.40 1.27 7.89
C GLU A 319 -10.68 0.51 7.56
N SER A 320 -10.66 -0.29 6.48
CA SER A 320 -11.87 -0.92 5.92
C SER A 320 -11.67 -2.36 5.47
N GLY A 321 -10.53 -3.00 5.77
CA GLY A 321 -10.21 -4.36 5.33
C GLY A 321 -10.96 -5.46 6.11
N MET A 322 -11.53 -5.11 7.25
CA MET A 322 -12.48 -5.95 7.98
C MET A 322 -13.88 -5.40 7.75
N PRO A 323 -14.91 -6.24 7.61
CA PRO A 323 -16.22 -5.85 7.08
C PRO A 323 -17.11 -5.14 8.11
N ILE A 324 -16.56 -4.24 8.93
CA ILE A 324 -17.25 -3.60 10.06
C ILE A 324 -18.43 -2.74 9.62
N GLN A 325 -18.42 -2.22 8.39
CA GLN A 325 -19.50 -1.39 7.84
C GLN A 325 -20.74 -2.22 7.45
N LEU A 326 -20.65 -3.55 7.47
CA LEU A 326 -21.79 -4.46 7.27
C LEU A 326 -22.51 -4.81 8.59
N SER A 327 -22.13 -4.19 9.71
CA SER A 327 -22.77 -4.37 11.01
C SER A 327 -24.23 -3.89 10.98
N ALA A 328 -25.11 -4.59 11.71
CA ALA A 328 -26.51 -4.23 11.91
C ALA A 328 -27.29 -3.94 10.61
N GLY A 329 -27.03 -4.74 9.57
CA GLY A 329 -27.66 -4.62 8.25
C GLY A 329 -27.04 -3.57 7.33
N GLY A 330 -25.95 -2.93 7.76
CA GLY A 330 -25.28 -1.85 7.05
C GLY A 330 -25.17 -0.59 7.91
N THR A 331 -23.98 -0.01 7.95
CA THR A 331 -23.65 1.21 8.69
C THR A 331 -22.58 2.01 7.92
N CYS A 332 -22.14 3.13 8.49
CA CYS A 332 -21.03 3.94 7.98
C CYS A 332 -20.30 4.64 9.13
N ASN A 333 -19.11 5.18 8.87
CA ASN A 333 -18.30 5.86 9.90
C ASN A 333 -19.03 7.02 10.60
N ALA A 334 -19.94 7.73 9.90
CA ALA A 334 -20.76 8.78 10.51
C ALA A 334 -21.73 8.26 11.58
N GLU A 335 -22.35 7.09 11.36
CA GLU A 335 -23.22 6.45 12.36
C GLU A 335 -22.40 5.88 13.52
N LEU A 336 -21.26 5.25 13.21
CA LEU A 336 -20.34 4.75 14.22
C LEU A 336 -19.87 5.88 15.15
N ALA A 337 -19.51 7.04 14.60
CA ALA A 337 -19.15 8.23 15.36
C ALA A 337 -20.31 8.74 16.24
N ALA A 338 -21.55 8.64 15.74
CA ALA A 338 -22.75 9.02 16.47
C ALA A 338 -23.01 8.17 17.72
N THR A 339 -22.55 6.91 17.75
CA THR A 339 -22.69 6.01 18.94
C THR A 339 -21.96 6.54 20.17
N PHE A 340 -21.10 7.54 20.00
CA PHE A 340 -20.43 8.24 21.09
C PHE A 340 -21.32 9.24 21.83
N ALA A 341 -22.46 9.64 21.25
CA ALA A 341 -23.41 10.56 21.87
C ALA A 341 -23.86 10.06 23.26
N PRO A 342 -23.97 10.94 24.27
CA PRO A 342 -23.83 12.40 24.21
C PRO A 342 -22.43 12.91 24.62
N ARG A 343 -21.37 12.10 24.54
CA ARG A 343 -20.02 12.53 24.95
C ARG A 343 -19.45 13.58 23.97
N PRO A 344 -18.66 14.57 24.42
CA PRO A 344 -18.12 15.61 23.55
C PRO A 344 -17.36 15.08 22.33
N GLN A 345 -17.68 15.58 21.14
CA GLN A 345 -17.05 15.18 19.89
C GLN A 345 -16.79 16.38 18.95
N LEU A 346 -15.56 16.48 18.46
CA LEU A 346 -15.15 17.43 17.43
C LEU A 346 -14.99 16.70 16.09
N ILE A 347 -15.62 17.20 15.04
CA ILE A 347 -15.34 16.81 13.67
C ILE A 347 -14.61 17.96 12.96
N VAL A 348 -13.39 17.72 12.48
CA VAL A 348 -12.72 18.69 11.59
C VAL A 348 -12.85 18.22 10.16
N SER A 349 -13.26 19.10 9.25
CA SER A 349 -13.41 18.82 7.83
C SER A 349 -12.81 19.92 6.96
N ASP A 350 -12.52 19.63 5.70
CA ASP A 350 -12.02 20.60 4.72
C ASP A 350 -12.71 20.45 3.35
N GLY A 351 -12.54 21.47 2.49
CA GLY A 351 -13.15 21.49 1.16
C GLY A 351 -12.37 20.72 0.08
N GLY A 352 -11.19 20.19 0.41
CA GLY A 352 -10.26 19.58 -0.54
C GLY A 352 -10.31 18.05 -0.59
N ASP A 353 -11.12 17.41 0.26
CA ASP A 353 -11.21 15.96 0.37
C ASP A 353 -12.65 15.43 0.52
N TRP A 354 -12.79 14.16 0.90
CA TRP A 354 -14.10 13.51 1.06
C TRP A 354 -14.93 14.05 2.24
N THR A 355 -14.33 14.86 3.13
CA THR A 355 -15.03 15.49 4.25
C THR A 355 -15.74 16.79 3.87
N ALA A 356 -15.65 17.21 2.59
CA ALA A 356 -16.33 18.40 2.09
C ALA A 356 -17.86 18.37 2.32
N SER A 357 -18.47 17.17 2.38
CA SER A 357 -19.90 16.99 2.66
C SER A 357 -20.28 17.23 4.11
N VAL A 358 -19.33 17.16 5.06
CA VAL A 358 -19.61 17.13 6.50
C VAL A 358 -20.52 18.26 6.96
N PRO A 359 -20.32 19.54 6.58
CA PRO A 359 -21.15 20.64 7.08
C PRO A 359 -22.62 20.50 6.68
N THR A 360 -22.91 19.88 5.53
CA THR A 360 -24.26 19.77 4.96
C THR A 360 -24.90 18.41 5.15
N LEU A 361 -24.11 17.37 5.45
CA LEU A 361 -24.56 15.98 5.50
C LEU A 361 -24.27 15.31 6.85
N GLU A 362 -23.02 14.98 7.14
CA GLU A 362 -22.65 14.22 8.34
C GLU A 362 -22.88 15.00 9.64
N PHE A 363 -22.55 16.29 9.68
CA PHE A 363 -22.69 17.10 10.89
C PHE A 363 -24.16 17.34 11.29
N PRO A 364 -25.08 17.74 10.39
CA PRO A 364 -26.51 17.80 10.71
C PRO A 364 -27.08 16.46 11.21
N TYR A 365 -26.63 15.35 10.63
CA TYR A 365 -26.99 14.00 11.10
C TYR A 365 -26.52 13.75 12.54
N LEU A 366 -25.26 14.07 12.87
CA LEU A 366 -24.75 13.99 14.24
C LEU A 366 -25.54 14.90 15.20
N GLN A 367 -25.82 16.15 14.80
CA GLN A 367 -26.60 17.08 15.61
C GLN A 367 -28.02 16.57 15.91
N ARG A 368 -28.66 15.86 14.97
CA ARG A 368 -29.95 15.20 15.23
C ARG A 368 -29.82 14.17 16.36
N ILE A 369 -28.83 13.28 16.26
CA ILE A 369 -28.62 12.21 17.23
C ILE A 369 -28.25 12.75 18.61
N TYR A 370 -27.32 13.71 18.68
CA TYR A 370 -27.00 14.41 19.93
C TYR A 370 -28.22 15.17 20.49
N GLY A 371 -29.16 15.58 19.61
CA GLY A 371 -30.44 16.18 19.99
C GLY A 371 -31.35 15.25 20.79
N PHE A 372 -31.29 13.92 20.57
CA PHE A 372 -32.04 12.96 21.39
C PHE A 372 -31.66 13.01 22.87
N TYR A 373 -30.44 13.47 23.17
CA TYR A 373 -29.90 13.62 24.52
C TYR A 373 -29.90 15.07 25.01
N GLN A 374 -30.54 16.00 24.27
CA GLN A 374 -30.48 17.43 24.54
C GLN A 374 -29.03 17.97 24.64
N ALA A 375 -28.14 17.41 23.82
CA ALA A 375 -26.69 17.65 23.91
C ALA A 375 -26.08 18.11 22.58
N LYS A 376 -26.83 18.84 21.74
CA LYS A 376 -26.37 19.29 20.41
C LYS A 376 -25.08 20.12 20.49
N ASP A 377 -24.89 20.85 21.57
CA ASP A 377 -23.72 21.65 21.90
C ASP A 377 -22.45 20.81 22.14
N LYS A 378 -22.60 19.51 22.44
CA LYS A 378 -21.47 18.59 22.65
C LYS A 378 -20.90 18.02 21.36
N VAL A 379 -21.52 18.26 20.21
CA VAL A 379 -20.93 17.92 18.90
C VAL A 379 -20.66 19.20 18.11
N THR A 380 -19.43 19.34 17.63
CA THR A 380 -18.99 20.54 16.90
C THR A 380 -18.32 20.17 15.59
N ASN A 381 -18.47 21.02 14.58
CA ASN A 381 -17.72 20.91 13.34
C ASN A 381 -16.92 22.20 13.09
N VAL A 382 -15.61 22.03 12.87
CA VAL A 382 -14.75 23.09 12.32
C VAL A 382 -14.50 22.74 10.86
N HIS A 383 -15.15 23.47 9.95
CA HIS A 383 -14.98 23.29 8.52
C HIS A 383 -14.01 24.31 7.93
N LEU A 384 -13.05 23.83 7.14
CA LEU A 384 -11.98 24.61 6.52
C LEU A 384 -12.13 24.58 4.99
N PRO A 385 -13.05 25.37 4.42
CA PRO A 385 -13.52 25.21 3.03
C PRO A 385 -12.44 25.46 1.96
N LYS A 386 -11.38 26.21 2.30
CA LYS A 386 -10.29 26.56 1.38
C LYS A 386 -9.06 25.67 1.54
N GLU A 387 -9.03 24.82 2.56
CA GLU A 387 -7.89 23.97 2.86
C GLU A 387 -8.00 22.61 2.16
N LYS A 388 -6.97 21.78 2.32
CA LYS A 388 -6.88 20.44 1.74
C LYS A 388 -6.55 19.42 2.83
N HIS A 389 -6.45 18.16 2.40
CA HIS A 389 -6.15 17.00 3.21
C HIS A 389 -4.73 17.04 3.82
N ASP A 390 -4.64 17.53 5.05
CA ASP A 390 -3.43 17.61 5.86
C ASP A 390 -3.80 17.71 7.35
N PHE A 391 -2.80 17.71 8.25
CA PHE A 391 -2.97 18.04 9.67
C PHE A 391 -2.26 19.37 10.02
N GLY A 392 -2.52 20.38 9.19
CA GLY A 392 -1.94 21.72 9.31
C GLY A 392 -2.44 22.51 10.54
N PRO A 393 -1.92 23.75 10.73
CA PRO A 393 -2.11 24.54 11.94
C PRO A 393 -3.58 24.76 12.33
N ASN A 394 -4.47 25.07 11.38
CA ASN A 394 -5.88 25.30 11.70
C ASN A 394 -6.61 24.04 12.18
N LYS A 395 -6.23 22.86 11.65
CA LYS A 395 -6.73 21.58 12.15
C LYS A 395 -6.22 21.31 13.57
N ARG A 396 -4.96 21.62 13.86
CA ARG A 396 -4.39 21.48 15.21
C ARG A 396 -5.00 22.46 16.20
N ASN A 397 -5.22 23.72 15.81
CA ASN A 397 -5.88 24.73 16.63
C ASN A 397 -7.30 24.31 17.03
N ALA A 398 -8.09 23.77 16.09
CA ALA A 398 -9.41 23.21 16.40
C ALA A 398 -9.33 22.11 17.48
N VAL A 399 -8.34 21.22 17.38
CA VAL A 399 -8.09 20.16 18.37
C VAL A 399 -7.67 20.73 19.72
N TYR A 400 -6.75 21.71 19.74
CA TYR A 400 -6.29 22.36 20.96
C TYR A 400 -7.45 23.06 21.67
N ASP A 401 -8.26 23.80 20.93
CA ASP A 401 -9.42 24.52 21.46
C ASP A 401 -10.46 23.57 22.04
N PHE A 402 -10.77 22.48 21.34
CA PHE A 402 -11.71 21.47 21.80
C PHE A 402 -11.25 20.81 23.10
N PHE A 403 -10.04 20.25 23.13
CA PHE A 403 -9.56 19.58 24.35
C PHE A 403 -9.35 20.55 25.50
N ALA A 404 -8.91 21.78 25.24
CA ALA A 404 -8.87 22.81 26.27
C ALA A 404 -10.25 23.06 26.89
N GLU A 405 -11.29 23.14 26.07
CA GLU A 405 -12.65 23.37 26.56
C GLU A 405 -13.18 22.17 27.35
N VAL A 406 -13.12 20.95 26.79
CA VAL A 406 -13.79 19.78 27.38
C VAL A 406 -12.99 19.13 28.50
N PHE A 407 -11.65 19.21 28.46
CA PHE A 407 -10.77 18.66 29.50
C PHE A 407 -10.15 19.73 30.40
N LYS A 408 -10.56 20.99 30.25
CA LYS A 408 -10.11 22.13 31.06
C LYS A 408 -8.57 22.23 31.08
N LEU A 409 -7.96 22.09 29.90
CA LEU A 409 -6.51 22.22 29.71
C LEU A 409 -6.10 23.70 29.70
N ASP A 410 -4.84 23.98 30.04
CA ASP A 410 -4.33 25.34 30.13
C ASP A 410 -3.94 25.92 28.75
N LYS A 411 -4.84 26.70 28.15
CA LYS A 411 -4.58 27.38 26.87
C LYS A 411 -3.38 28.33 26.89
N LYS A 412 -2.93 28.82 28.06
CA LYS A 412 -1.75 29.71 28.14
C LYS A 412 -0.46 28.99 27.72
N MET A 413 -0.47 27.66 27.74
CA MET A 413 0.66 26.82 27.34
C MET A 413 0.68 26.48 25.84
N LEU A 414 -0.37 26.87 25.09
CA LEU A 414 -0.48 26.67 23.64
C LEU A 414 0.53 27.55 22.92
N ASP A 415 1.65 26.94 22.53
CA ASP A 415 2.72 27.56 21.76
C ASP A 415 3.56 26.45 21.11
N GLU A 416 3.37 26.23 19.80
CA GLU A 416 4.09 25.19 19.06
C GLU A 416 5.58 25.50 18.92
N SER A 417 6.00 26.77 19.01
CA SER A 417 7.42 27.15 18.90
C SER A 417 8.27 26.61 20.05
N LYS A 418 7.62 26.20 21.14
CA LYS A 418 8.23 25.59 22.34
C LYS A 418 8.27 24.06 22.28
N VAL A 419 7.69 23.46 21.26
CA VAL A 419 7.82 22.02 21.01
C VAL A 419 9.15 21.78 20.30
N THR A 420 9.99 20.94 20.90
CA THR A 420 11.19 20.44 20.23
C THR A 420 10.80 19.40 19.19
N ILE A 421 11.22 19.59 17.95
CA ILE A 421 11.10 18.58 16.89
C ILE A 421 12.31 17.66 16.98
N GLU A 422 12.10 16.51 17.60
CA GLU A 422 13.13 15.48 17.73
C GLU A 422 13.43 14.84 16.36
N PRO A 423 14.68 14.42 16.11
CA PRO A 423 14.96 13.55 14.97
C PRO A 423 14.19 12.24 15.12
N GLU A 424 13.81 11.63 14.00
CA GLU A 424 12.98 10.42 13.96
C GLU A 424 13.51 9.31 14.90
N SER A 425 14.81 9.05 14.86
CA SER A 425 15.42 7.97 15.63
C SER A 425 15.44 8.19 17.15
N ALA A 426 15.30 9.44 17.62
CA ALA A 426 15.13 9.70 19.04
C ALA A 426 13.81 9.15 19.59
N MET A 427 12.84 8.85 18.71
CA MET A 427 11.55 8.26 19.05
C MET A 427 11.50 6.74 18.85
N TYR A 428 12.62 6.10 18.50
CA TYR A 428 12.74 4.65 18.38
C TYR A 428 12.91 3.99 19.76
N SER A 429 12.42 2.76 19.88
CA SER A 429 12.59 1.88 21.04
C SER A 429 13.67 0.83 20.81
N PHE A 430 13.91 0.45 19.55
CA PHE A 430 14.85 -0.59 19.14
C PHE A 430 16.17 -0.04 18.58
N GLY A 431 16.41 1.26 18.77
CA GLY A 431 17.64 1.92 18.33
C GLY A 431 17.77 2.03 16.81
N GLU A 432 18.85 2.67 16.37
CA GLU A 432 19.16 2.81 14.95
C GLU A 432 19.22 1.45 14.26
N LYS A 433 18.55 1.35 13.11
CA LYS A 433 18.48 0.12 12.30
C LYS A 433 17.93 -1.11 13.06
N GLY A 434 17.19 -0.91 14.15
CA GLY A 434 16.57 -2.01 14.91
C GLY A 434 17.56 -2.86 15.72
N ALA A 435 18.75 -2.34 16.04
CA ALA A 435 19.81 -3.07 16.73
C ALA A 435 19.41 -3.65 18.10
N LEU A 436 18.38 -3.09 18.74
CA LEU A 436 17.85 -3.50 20.04
C LEU A 436 16.51 -4.25 19.92
N LEU A 437 16.12 -4.69 18.72
CA LEU A 437 14.92 -5.51 18.54
C LEU A 437 15.08 -6.85 19.30
N PRO A 438 14.17 -7.20 20.23
CA PRO A 438 14.31 -8.40 21.06
C PRO A 438 14.54 -9.68 20.26
N GLU A 439 15.32 -10.62 20.82
CA GLU A 439 15.64 -11.89 20.14
C GLU A 439 14.37 -12.66 19.77
N GLY A 440 13.39 -12.73 20.68
CA GLY A 440 12.08 -13.37 20.45
C GLY A 440 11.11 -12.61 19.54
N ALA A 441 11.48 -11.44 19.01
CA ALA A 441 10.59 -10.64 18.19
C ALA A 441 10.28 -11.30 16.82
N ILE A 442 9.06 -11.08 16.34
CA ILE A 442 8.65 -11.42 14.99
C ILE A 442 9.51 -10.63 13.99
N ARG A 443 9.95 -11.30 12.92
CA ARG A 443 10.75 -10.73 11.80
C ARG A 443 10.20 -11.11 10.42
N SER A 444 8.95 -11.56 10.38
CA SER A 444 8.22 -11.85 9.15
C SER A 444 6.72 -11.78 9.40
N PHE A 445 6.00 -11.16 8.45
CA PHE A 445 4.54 -11.13 8.46
C PHE A 445 3.89 -12.53 8.52
N ASP A 446 4.59 -13.59 8.09
CA ASP A 446 4.12 -14.97 8.18
C ASP A 446 3.65 -15.37 9.59
N LYS A 447 4.35 -14.88 10.61
CA LYS A 447 4.05 -15.20 12.00
C LYS A 447 2.76 -14.51 12.45
N VAL A 448 2.48 -13.30 11.95
CA VAL A 448 1.24 -12.56 12.23
C VAL A 448 0.08 -13.12 11.41
N ALA A 449 0.30 -13.41 10.12
CA ALA A 449 -0.72 -13.98 9.23
C ALA A 449 -1.26 -15.33 9.73
N ALA A 450 -0.50 -16.07 10.54
CA ALA A 450 -0.94 -17.32 11.15
C ALA A 450 -2.08 -17.16 12.18
N TYR A 451 -2.26 -15.95 12.73
CA TYR A 451 -3.40 -15.61 13.58
C TYR A 451 -4.67 -15.28 12.78
N PHE A 452 -4.54 -15.24 11.46
CA PHE A 452 -5.62 -15.03 10.51
C PHE A 452 -5.65 -16.18 9.48
N ASP A 453 -6.48 -16.09 8.43
CA ASP A 453 -6.54 -17.12 7.39
C ASP A 453 -5.27 -17.15 6.52
N LYS A 454 -4.38 -18.12 6.77
CA LYS A 454 -3.12 -18.32 6.03
C LYS A 454 -3.29 -18.34 4.50
N LYS A 455 -4.43 -18.80 3.96
CA LYS A 455 -4.66 -18.79 2.51
C LYS A 455 -4.98 -17.40 1.99
N ALA A 456 -5.73 -16.60 2.76
CA ALA A 456 -6.09 -15.22 2.41
C ALA A 456 -4.87 -14.28 2.31
N TYR A 457 -3.77 -14.61 2.99
CA TYR A 457 -2.55 -13.77 3.03
C TYR A 457 -1.38 -14.28 2.17
N ALA A 458 -1.57 -15.30 1.33
CA ALA A 458 -0.48 -15.87 0.52
C ALA A 458 0.19 -14.86 -0.41
N ASN A 459 -0.61 -13.98 -1.04
CA ASN A 459 -0.09 -12.91 -1.91
C ASN A 459 0.69 -11.87 -1.11
N LEU A 460 0.19 -11.48 0.07
CA LEU A 460 0.86 -10.52 0.94
C LEU A 460 2.18 -11.05 1.52
N LYS A 461 2.23 -12.35 1.85
CA LYS A 461 3.47 -13.04 2.17
C LYS A 461 4.47 -12.94 1.03
N SER A 462 4.01 -13.14 -0.21
CA SER A 462 4.88 -13.02 -1.38
C SER A 462 5.38 -11.58 -1.54
N ASP A 463 4.52 -10.57 -1.36
CA ASP A 463 4.90 -9.15 -1.39
C ASP A 463 5.96 -8.82 -0.34
N ALA A 464 5.73 -9.19 0.92
CA ALA A 464 6.71 -8.96 2.00
C ALA A 464 8.05 -9.67 1.73
N SER A 465 8.03 -10.85 1.10
CA SER A 465 9.26 -11.54 0.70
C SER A 465 10.02 -10.82 -0.42
N LEU A 466 9.32 -10.21 -1.39
CA LEU A 466 9.95 -9.42 -2.45
C LEU A 466 10.51 -8.10 -1.90
N GLU A 467 9.80 -7.48 -0.97
CA GLU A 467 10.25 -6.27 -0.29
C GLU A 467 11.52 -6.54 0.52
N LYS A 468 11.53 -7.61 1.35
CA LYS A 468 12.71 -8.02 2.09
C LYS A 468 13.91 -8.25 1.16
N LYS A 469 13.69 -8.93 0.04
CA LYS A 469 14.71 -9.16 -0.98
C LYS A 469 15.27 -7.84 -1.54
N ALA A 470 14.41 -6.86 -1.83
CA ALA A 470 14.84 -5.53 -2.27
C ALA A 470 15.64 -4.78 -1.19
N ILE A 471 15.21 -4.84 0.08
CA ILE A 471 15.95 -4.27 1.23
C ILE A 471 17.34 -4.89 1.33
N ASP A 472 17.44 -6.22 1.34
CA ASP A 472 18.72 -6.94 1.46
C ASP A 472 19.67 -6.60 0.29
N TRP A 473 19.13 -6.40 -0.92
CA TRP A 473 19.92 -6.03 -2.10
C TRP A 473 20.48 -4.61 -1.99
N VAL A 474 19.65 -3.64 -1.61
CA VAL A 474 20.10 -2.26 -1.46
C VAL A 474 21.03 -2.10 -0.26
N ALA A 475 20.79 -2.82 0.83
CA ALA A 475 21.68 -2.84 1.99
C ALA A 475 23.11 -3.25 1.61
N SER A 476 23.28 -4.14 0.62
CA SER A 476 24.60 -4.54 0.12
C SER A 476 25.38 -3.46 -0.64
N LEU A 477 24.73 -2.32 -0.96
CA LEU A 477 25.39 -1.15 -1.57
C LEU A 477 25.98 -0.19 -0.52
N GLU A 478 25.69 -0.39 0.77
CA GLU A 478 26.20 0.42 1.88
C GLU A 478 26.02 1.95 1.66
N LEU A 479 24.83 2.35 1.21
CA LEU A 479 24.53 3.76 0.95
C LEU A 479 24.55 4.59 2.24
N ASN A 480 25.18 5.76 2.18
CA ASN A 480 25.21 6.73 3.28
C ASN A 480 23.95 7.60 3.39
N ASP A 481 22.98 7.43 2.47
CA ASP A 481 21.76 8.24 2.38
C ASP A 481 20.53 7.32 2.44
N ASP A 482 19.86 7.29 3.60
CA ASP A 482 18.71 6.42 3.85
C ASP A 482 17.51 6.76 2.95
N LYS A 483 17.37 8.01 2.49
CA LYS A 483 16.30 8.38 1.56
C LYS A 483 16.55 7.78 0.19
N LYS A 484 17.79 7.83 -0.30
CA LYS A 484 18.18 7.16 -1.56
C LYS A 484 18.02 5.65 -1.45
N ALA A 485 18.42 5.06 -0.32
CA ALA A 485 18.24 3.64 -0.05
C ALA A 485 16.75 3.24 -0.10
N GLY A 486 15.89 3.96 0.63
CA GLY A 486 14.44 3.71 0.61
C GLY A 486 13.81 3.86 -0.78
N PHE A 487 14.27 4.84 -1.58
CA PHE A 487 13.81 5.00 -2.96
C PHE A 487 14.23 3.83 -3.86
N ALA A 488 15.50 3.39 -3.76
CA ALA A 488 15.99 2.24 -4.53
C ALA A 488 15.25 0.94 -4.14
N VAL A 489 15.01 0.71 -2.85
CA VAL A 489 14.21 -0.43 -2.36
C VAL A 489 12.83 -0.42 -2.99
N THR A 490 12.18 0.74 -3.01
CA THR A 490 10.84 0.90 -3.58
C THR A 490 10.82 0.59 -5.08
N ALA A 491 11.81 1.07 -5.84
CA ALA A 491 11.92 0.81 -7.28
C ALA A 491 12.08 -0.68 -7.59
N ILE A 492 13.01 -1.34 -6.89
CA ILE A 492 13.29 -2.79 -7.04
C ILE A 492 12.07 -3.62 -6.64
N TYR A 493 11.48 -3.34 -5.48
CA TYR A 493 10.29 -4.03 -4.99
C TYR A 493 9.13 -3.95 -5.99
N ASN A 494 8.85 -2.75 -6.51
CA ASN A 494 7.77 -2.55 -7.48
C ASN A 494 7.99 -3.33 -8.79
N HIS A 495 9.23 -3.37 -9.29
CA HIS A 495 9.57 -4.14 -10.48
C HIS A 495 9.46 -5.65 -10.23
N LEU A 496 10.06 -6.18 -9.15
CA LEU A 496 9.95 -7.59 -8.79
C LEU A 496 8.50 -8.04 -8.65
N ARG A 497 7.65 -7.20 -8.06
CA ARG A 497 6.22 -7.45 -7.92
C ARG A 497 5.53 -7.50 -9.28
N LYS A 498 5.81 -6.54 -10.17
CA LYS A 498 5.24 -6.50 -11.52
C LYS A 498 5.63 -7.72 -12.37
N VAL A 499 6.90 -8.12 -12.33
CA VAL A 499 7.38 -9.34 -13.01
C VAL A 499 6.67 -10.58 -12.49
N ARG A 500 6.53 -10.72 -11.16
CA ARG A 500 5.83 -11.85 -10.55
C ARG A 500 4.35 -11.89 -10.94
N ASP A 501 3.67 -10.76 -10.83
CA ASP A 501 2.23 -10.65 -11.09
C ASP A 501 1.93 -10.93 -12.55
N TRP A 502 2.69 -10.33 -13.47
CA TRP A 502 2.58 -10.62 -14.90
C TRP A 502 2.69 -12.12 -15.19
N HIS A 503 3.75 -12.76 -14.70
CA HIS A 503 3.97 -14.19 -14.89
C HIS A 503 2.83 -15.06 -14.32
N ASN A 504 2.26 -14.68 -13.18
CA ASN A 504 1.17 -15.44 -12.57
C ASN A 504 -0.15 -15.25 -13.32
N GLU A 505 -0.41 -14.05 -13.83
CA GLU A 505 -1.62 -13.68 -14.59
C GLU A 505 -1.57 -14.19 -16.04
N HIS A 506 -0.38 -14.46 -16.56
CA HIS A 506 -0.14 -14.96 -17.91
C HIS A 506 0.51 -16.36 -17.88
N PRO A 507 -0.17 -17.39 -17.32
CA PRO A 507 0.39 -18.74 -17.30
C PRO A 507 0.62 -19.23 -18.73
N TYR A 508 1.59 -20.13 -18.93
CA TYR A 508 1.95 -20.68 -20.26
C TYR A 508 0.77 -21.22 -21.09
N THR A 509 -0.35 -21.56 -20.43
CA THR A 509 -1.60 -21.99 -21.04
C THR A 509 -2.31 -20.91 -21.85
N THR A 510 -2.01 -19.62 -21.64
CA THR A 510 -2.52 -18.50 -22.46
C THR A 510 -1.94 -18.50 -23.86
N ILE A 511 -0.75 -19.07 -24.03
CA ILE A 511 -0.12 -19.27 -25.34
C ILE A 511 -0.58 -20.61 -25.89
N PRO A 512 -1.19 -20.69 -27.09
CA PRO A 512 -1.61 -21.96 -27.68
C PRO A 512 -0.45 -22.96 -27.87
N GLU A 513 -0.79 -24.23 -28.00
CA GLU A 513 0.17 -25.23 -28.49
C GLU A 513 0.59 -24.90 -29.93
N GLY A 514 1.84 -25.17 -30.24
CA GLY A 514 2.43 -24.81 -31.53
C GLY A 514 3.84 -25.37 -31.68
N ILE A 515 4.55 -24.95 -32.73
CA ILE A 515 5.93 -25.39 -32.99
C ILE A 515 6.92 -24.23 -32.78
N ASN A 516 8.11 -24.56 -32.29
CA ASN A 516 9.25 -23.66 -32.32
C ASN A 516 9.77 -23.58 -33.77
N PRO A 517 9.74 -22.41 -34.43
CA PRO A 517 10.08 -22.28 -35.84
C PRO A 517 11.57 -22.53 -36.14
N LEU A 518 12.45 -22.39 -35.14
CA LEU A 518 13.89 -22.63 -35.30
C LEU A 518 14.23 -24.13 -35.25
N THR A 519 13.46 -24.92 -34.49
CA THR A 519 13.77 -26.34 -34.27
C THR A 519 12.77 -27.29 -34.91
N GLY A 520 11.60 -26.80 -35.36
CA GLY A 520 10.49 -27.61 -35.87
C GLY A 520 9.83 -28.51 -34.83
N LYS A 521 10.18 -28.36 -33.55
CA LYS A 521 9.66 -29.19 -32.44
C LYS A 521 8.47 -28.50 -31.78
N PRO A 522 7.55 -29.24 -31.14
CA PRO A 522 6.51 -28.62 -30.32
C PRO A 522 7.10 -27.66 -29.29
N LEU A 523 6.44 -26.51 -29.09
CA LEU A 523 6.81 -25.55 -28.04
C LEU A 523 6.75 -26.23 -26.68
N SER A 524 7.87 -26.21 -25.98
CA SER A 524 7.93 -26.69 -24.60
C SER A 524 7.14 -25.75 -23.67
N LYS A 525 6.88 -26.21 -22.46
CA LYS A 525 6.33 -25.34 -21.40
C LYS A 525 7.18 -24.08 -21.21
N LEU A 526 8.51 -24.20 -21.23
CA LEU A 526 9.43 -23.07 -21.05
C LEU A 526 9.31 -22.08 -22.21
N ASP A 527 9.19 -22.56 -23.45
CA ASP A 527 9.03 -21.67 -24.62
C ASP A 527 7.73 -20.85 -24.50
N ARG A 528 6.63 -21.50 -24.10
CA ARG A 528 5.33 -20.84 -23.88
C ARG A 528 5.37 -19.86 -22.71
N GLU A 529 6.04 -20.20 -21.61
CA GLU A 529 6.28 -19.27 -20.49
C GLU A 529 7.10 -18.05 -20.95
N MET A 530 8.15 -18.25 -21.76
CA MET A 530 8.94 -17.15 -22.29
C MET A 530 8.15 -16.24 -23.22
N ILE A 531 7.31 -16.81 -24.10
CA ILE A 531 6.45 -16.03 -24.99
C ILE A 531 5.47 -15.17 -24.19
N ALA A 532 4.78 -15.77 -23.21
CA ALA A 532 3.83 -15.04 -22.34
C ALA A 532 4.51 -13.91 -21.58
N ASP A 533 5.66 -14.16 -20.96
CA ASP A 533 6.38 -13.16 -20.17
C ASP A 533 7.03 -12.08 -21.05
N SER A 534 7.47 -12.43 -22.27
CA SER A 534 8.05 -11.46 -23.22
C SER A 534 7.04 -10.42 -23.73
N ALA A 535 5.74 -10.66 -23.54
CA ALA A 535 4.69 -9.70 -23.87
C ALA A 535 4.48 -8.63 -22.79
N MET A 536 5.22 -8.69 -21.67
CA MET A 536 5.14 -7.68 -20.61
C MET A 536 5.50 -6.29 -21.16
N PRO A 537 4.74 -5.22 -20.81
CA PRO A 537 4.99 -3.88 -21.32
C PRO A 537 6.41 -3.39 -21.00
N LYS A 538 7.08 -2.81 -21.99
CA LYS A 538 8.48 -2.32 -21.87
C LYS A 538 8.62 -1.25 -20.79
N GLU A 539 7.55 -0.51 -20.51
CA GLU A 539 7.49 0.54 -19.50
C GLU A 539 7.77 0.01 -18.09
N VAL A 540 7.59 -1.30 -17.84
CA VAL A 540 7.93 -1.93 -16.54
C VAL A 540 9.45 -1.86 -16.32
N HIS A 541 10.22 -2.27 -17.32
CA HIS A 541 11.68 -2.23 -17.31
C HIS A 541 12.20 -0.79 -17.32
N GLU A 542 11.71 0.02 -18.25
CA GLU A 542 12.16 1.41 -18.41
C GLU A 542 11.95 2.23 -17.14
N ARG A 543 10.85 1.97 -16.42
CA ARG A 543 10.58 2.61 -15.13
C ARG A 543 11.59 2.20 -14.06
N LEU A 544 11.91 0.92 -13.93
CA LEU A 544 12.95 0.46 -12.99
C LEU A 544 14.25 1.21 -13.25
N MET A 545 14.74 1.18 -14.49
CA MET A 545 16.01 1.78 -14.85
C MET A 545 16.00 3.30 -14.65
N LYS A 546 14.91 3.97 -15.02
CA LYS A 546 14.72 5.41 -14.77
C LYS A 546 14.76 5.72 -13.28
N ASP A 547 14.07 4.94 -12.45
CA ASP A 547 13.99 5.20 -11.02
C ASP A 547 15.31 4.91 -10.30
N LEU A 548 16.02 3.82 -10.65
CA LEU A 548 17.34 3.53 -10.08
C LEU A 548 18.37 4.62 -10.41
N ARG A 549 18.41 5.10 -11.67
CA ARG A 549 19.33 6.18 -12.11
C ARG A 549 19.12 7.51 -11.40
N ARG A 550 18.00 7.71 -10.70
CA ARG A 550 17.77 8.92 -9.90
C ARG A 550 18.56 8.91 -8.59
N VAL A 551 18.94 7.73 -8.09
CA VAL A 551 19.48 7.59 -6.73
C VAL A 551 20.76 6.74 -6.66
N LEU A 552 21.09 5.96 -7.69
CA LEU A 552 22.27 5.11 -7.77
C LEU A 552 23.20 5.53 -8.93
N THR A 553 24.49 5.20 -8.81
CA THR A 553 25.44 5.27 -9.94
C THR A 553 25.27 4.07 -10.88
N GLU A 554 25.77 4.14 -12.11
CA GLU A 554 25.70 3.00 -13.05
C GLU A 554 26.40 1.75 -12.48
N GLU A 555 27.50 1.90 -11.74
CA GLU A 555 28.17 0.76 -11.08
C GLU A 555 27.28 0.11 -10.01
N GLN A 556 26.60 0.91 -9.19
CA GLN A 556 25.65 0.40 -8.19
C GLN A 556 24.44 -0.25 -8.85
N ILE A 557 23.97 0.29 -9.98
CA ILE A 557 22.90 -0.34 -10.78
C ILE A 557 23.35 -1.71 -11.27
N GLU A 558 24.56 -1.84 -11.83
CA GLU A 558 25.09 -3.13 -12.26
C GLU A 558 25.13 -4.15 -11.10
N GLN A 559 25.56 -3.73 -9.91
CA GLN A 559 25.57 -4.59 -8.72
C GLN A 559 24.16 -5.07 -8.35
N ILE A 560 23.13 -4.22 -8.48
CA ILE A 560 21.73 -4.59 -8.26
C ILE A 560 21.22 -5.55 -9.34
N LEU A 561 21.48 -5.27 -10.61
CA LEU A 561 21.07 -6.14 -11.72
C LEU A 561 21.73 -7.53 -11.64
N ASP A 562 22.95 -7.61 -11.09
CA ASP A 562 23.59 -8.89 -10.79
C ASP A 562 22.83 -9.69 -9.72
N LYS A 563 22.18 -9.04 -8.75
CA LYS A 563 21.34 -9.75 -7.78
C LYS A 563 20.10 -10.38 -8.44
N TYR A 564 19.52 -9.74 -9.46
CA TYR A 564 18.39 -10.29 -10.23
C TYR A 564 18.75 -11.62 -10.89
N THR A 565 19.96 -11.70 -11.45
CA THR A 565 20.41 -12.87 -12.21
C THR A 565 21.35 -13.78 -11.41
N VAL A 566 21.49 -13.52 -10.10
CA VAL A 566 22.33 -14.30 -9.16
C VAL A 566 23.78 -14.38 -9.63
N GLY A 567 24.34 -13.25 -10.08
CA GLY A 567 25.74 -13.11 -10.49
C GLY A 567 26.12 -13.87 -11.77
N LYS A 568 25.13 -14.17 -12.63
CA LYS A 568 25.35 -14.97 -13.84
C LYS A 568 26.36 -14.38 -14.82
N VAL A 569 26.50 -13.06 -14.89
CA VAL A 569 27.51 -12.41 -15.75
C VAL A 569 28.92 -12.87 -15.35
N ALA A 570 29.29 -12.64 -14.09
CA ALA A 570 30.59 -13.05 -13.57
C ALA A 570 30.80 -14.58 -13.62
N PHE A 571 29.78 -15.36 -13.27
CA PHE A 571 29.84 -16.82 -13.34
C PHE A 571 30.08 -17.33 -14.76
N THR A 572 29.37 -16.79 -15.74
CA THR A 572 29.45 -17.23 -17.14
C THR A 572 30.75 -16.77 -17.79
N LEU A 573 31.21 -15.55 -17.49
CA LEU A 573 32.50 -15.04 -17.98
C LEU A 573 33.67 -15.91 -17.51
N LYS A 574 33.69 -16.33 -16.24
CA LYS A 574 34.68 -17.29 -15.73
C LYS A 574 34.65 -18.62 -16.48
N GLY A 575 33.46 -19.07 -16.91
CA GLY A 575 33.29 -20.23 -17.76
C GLY A 575 34.01 -20.06 -19.10
N TYR A 576 33.80 -18.93 -19.78
CA TYR A 576 34.48 -18.61 -21.04
C TYR A 576 36.01 -18.53 -20.88
N GLN A 577 36.49 -17.85 -19.84
CA GLN A 577 37.92 -17.75 -19.54
C GLN A 577 38.58 -19.11 -19.27
N ALA A 578 37.83 -20.08 -18.76
CA ALA A 578 38.31 -21.44 -18.55
C ALA A 578 38.31 -22.30 -19.82
N ILE A 579 37.38 -22.02 -20.76
CA ILE A 579 37.23 -22.75 -22.02
C ILE A 579 38.17 -22.23 -23.09
N VAL A 580 38.37 -20.91 -23.16
CA VAL A 580 39.11 -20.22 -24.23
C VAL A 580 40.55 -19.96 -23.76
N PRO A 581 41.55 -20.70 -24.29
CA PRO A 581 42.93 -20.50 -23.90
C PRO A 581 43.43 -19.13 -24.39
N ASN A 582 44.15 -18.40 -23.53
CA ASN A 582 44.70 -17.06 -23.83
C ASN A 582 43.63 -16.13 -24.46
N MET A 583 42.48 -16.03 -23.80
CA MET A 583 41.40 -15.13 -24.22
C MET A 583 41.92 -13.68 -24.23
N THR A 584 41.76 -12.97 -25.34
CA THR A 584 42.27 -11.61 -25.50
C THR A 584 41.39 -10.60 -24.74
N GLU A 585 41.87 -9.37 -24.58
CA GLU A 585 41.08 -8.30 -23.98
C GLU A 585 39.84 -7.96 -24.82
N GLU A 586 39.97 -7.96 -26.15
CA GLU A 586 38.87 -7.72 -27.09
C GLU A 586 37.81 -8.83 -26.99
N GLU A 587 38.21 -10.09 -26.98
CA GLU A 587 37.31 -11.23 -26.80
C GLU A 587 36.61 -11.17 -25.43
N THR A 588 37.35 -10.77 -24.39
CA THR A 588 36.81 -10.60 -23.04
C THR A 588 35.76 -9.48 -23.01
N ALA A 589 36.04 -8.35 -23.65
CA ALA A 589 35.12 -7.23 -23.75
C ALA A 589 33.84 -7.61 -24.49
N PHE A 590 33.95 -8.31 -25.62
CA PHE A 590 32.78 -8.77 -26.39
C PHE A 590 31.90 -9.73 -25.58
N VAL A 591 32.50 -10.74 -24.93
CA VAL A 591 31.74 -11.68 -24.10
C VAL A 591 31.08 -10.95 -22.94
N LEU A 592 31.79 -10.03 -22.28
CA LEU A 592 31.22 -9.25 -21.19
C LEU A 592 30.04 -8.40 -21.66
N GLU A 593 30.13 -7.75 -22.82
CA GLU A 593 29.04 -6.99 -23.41
C GLU A 593 27.79 -7.85 -23.66
N GLN A 594 27.96 -9.01 -24.31
CA GLN A 594 26.84 -9.92 -24.57
C GLN A 594 26.21 -10.45 -23.27
N LEU A 595 27.01 -10.74 -22.24
CA LEU A 595 26.50 -11.18 -20.95
C LEU A 595 25.78 -10.05 -20.20
N LYS A 596 26.21 -8.80 -20.34
CA LYS A 596 25.51 -7.63 -19.79
C LYS A 596 24.16 -7.40 -20.48
N LEU A 597 24.11 -7.53 -21.82
CA LEU A 597 22.84 -7.48 -22.56
C LEU A 597 21.89 -8.63 -22.15
N ALA A 598 22.43 -9.83 -21.94
CA ALA A 598 21.65 -10.96 -21.42
C ALA A 598 21.08 -10.66 -20.03
N ARG A 599 21.88 -10.08 -19.14
CA ARG A 599 21.45 -9.65 -17.80
C ARG A 599 20.32 -8.64 -17.89
N GLU A 600 20.50 -7.60 -18.70
CA GLU A 600 19.51 -6.53 -18.88
C GLU A 600 18.15 -7.10 -19.31
N GLN A 601 18.14 -8.00 -20.29
CA GLN A 601 16.89 -8.62 -20.74
C GLN A 601 16.32 -9.64 -19.73
N ALA A 602 17.19 -10.33 -18.98
CA ALA A 602 16.76 -11.41 -18.09
C ALA A 602 16.10 -10.93 -16.79
N ILE A 603 16.30 -9.66 -16.38
CA ILE A 603 15.73 -9.16 -15.11
C ILE A 603 14.19 -9.17 -15.11
N ASP A 604 13.59 -9.13 -16.30
CA ASP A 604 12.14 -9.10 -16.51
C ASP A 604 11.48 -10.49 -16.43
N TYR A 605 12.25 -11.54 -16.13
CA TYR A 605 11.74 -12.90 -16.01
C TYR A 605 11.81 -13.39 -14.57
N LYS A 606 10.72 -14.01 -14.12
CA LYS A 606 10.54 -14.43 -12.72
C LYS A 606 11.46 -15.59 -12.33
N ASN A 607 11.70 -16.55 -13.23
CA ASN A 607 12.22 -17.87 -12.87
C ASN A 607 13.65 -18.09 -13.39
N MET A 608 14.49 -18.79 -12.62
CA MET A 608 15.88 -19.08 -13.01
C MET A 608 16.01 -19.83 -14.35
N LYS A 609 15.03 -20.68 -14.70
CA LYS A 609 15.01 -21.39 -16.00
C LYS A 609 14.86 -20.41 -17.17
N GLN A 610 14.00 -19.41 -17.04
CA GLN A 610 13.79 -18.37 -18.06
C GLN A 610 15.02 -17.45 -18.14
N ILE A 611 15.55 -17.02 -16.99
CA ILE A 611 16.82 -16.28 -16.93
C ILE A 611 17.93 -17.08 -17.62
N SER A 612 18.03 -18.39 -17.40
CA SER A 612 19.01 -19.24 -18.11
C SER A 612 18.77 -19.26 -19.61
N ALA A 613 17.52 -19.41 -20.05
CA ALA A 613 17.19 -19.42 -21.47
C ALA A 613 17.57 -18.11 -22.16
N ILE A 614 17.36 -16.95 -21.52
CA ILE A 614 17.84 -15.66 -22.04
C ILE A 614 19.37 -15.66 -22.16
N PHE A 615 20.10 -16.09 -21.13
CA PHE A 615 21.56 -16.18 -21.21
C PHE A 615 22.05 -17.12 -22.32
N GLU A 616 21.36 -18.23 -22.60
CA GLU A 616 21.73 -19.12 -23.70
C GLU A 616 21.64 -18.46 -25.09
N ILE A 617 20.69 -17.54 -25.30
CA ILE A 617 20.57 -16.77 -26.55
C ILE A 617 21.87 -15.99 -26.81
N TYR A 618 22.38 -15.30 -25.79
CA TYR A 618 23.59 -14.49 -25.91
C TYR A 618 24.87 -15.33 -25.86
N LYS A 619 24.89 -16.44 -25.13
CA LYS A 619 26.00 -17.40 -25.19
C LYS A 619 26.19 -17.90 -26.62
N THR A 620 25.10 -18.23 -27.33
CA THR A 620 25.17 -18.65 -28.74
C THR A 620 25.86 -17.58 -29.62
N LYS A 621 25.64 -16.29 -29.35
CA LYS A 621 26.34 -15.18 -30.06
C LYS A 621 27.83 -15.16 -29.74
N CYS A 622 28.22 -15.40 -28.48
CA CYS A 622 29.64 -15.53 -28.10
C CYS A 622 30.30 -16.71 -28.82
N GLU A 623 29.62 -17.85 -28.89
CA GLU A 623 30.12 -19.04 -29.61
C GLU A 623 30.33 -18.76 -31.10
N GLN A 624 29.38 -18.07 -31.73
CA GLN A 624 29.47 -17.63 -33.13
C GLN A 624 30.65 -16.68 -33.34
N TYR A 625 30.79 -15.67 -32.46
CA TYR A 625 31.90 -14.73 -32.50
C TYR A 625 33.26 -15.43 -32.49
N PHE A 626 33.48 -16.40 -31.58
CA PHE A 626 34.73 -17.16 -31.57
C PHE A 626 34.98 -17.96 -32.85
N ASN A 627 33.93 -18.57 -33.41
CA ASN A 627 34.05 -19.32 -34.66
C ASN A 627 34.40 -18.43 -35.85
N GLU A 628 33.80 -17.23 -35.92
CA GLU A 628 34.05 -16.24 -36.98
C GLU A 628 35.45 -15.62 -36.86
N HIS A 629 36.00 -15.53 -35.66
CA HIS A 629 37.34 -14.97 -35.38
C HIS A 629 38.43 -16.05 -35.33
N GLY A 630 38.25 -17.15 -36.07
CA GLY A 630 39.30 -18.14 -36.32
C GLY A 630 39.54 -19.13 -35.17
N ARG A 631 38.74 -19.13 -34.11
CA ARG A 631 38.75 -20.18 -33.09
C ARG A 631 37.75 -21.29 -33.43
N ASN A 632 37.90 -22.47 -32.85
CA ASN A 632 36.93 -23.55 -32.97
C ASN A 632 36.29 -23.81 -31.61
N TRP A 633 35.11 -23.22 -31.37
CA TRP A 633 34.41 -23.34 -30.09
C TRP A 633 34.19 -24.80 -29.67
N ARG A 634 33.75 -25.63 -30.62
CA ARG A 634 33.45 -27.06 -30.37
C ARG A 634 34.70 -27.82 -29.90
N GLN A 635 35.85 -27.52 -30.49
CA GLN A 635 37.12 -28.13 -30.11
C GLN A 635 37.59 -27.62 -28.74
N MET A 636 37.61 -26.30 -28.51
CA MET A 636 37.99 -25.70 -27.23
C MET A 636 37.14 -26.22 -26.06
N PHE A 637 35.82 -26.30 -26.25
CA PHE A 637 34.91 -26.84 -25.24
C PHE A 637 35.18 -28.32 -24.96
N LYS A 638 35.41 -29.13 -26.00
CA LYS A 638 35.78 -30.55 -25.86
C LYS A 638 37.08 -30.72 -25.07
N ASP A 639 38.09 -29.91 -25.36
CA ASP A 639 39.39 -29.96 -24.69
C ASP A 639 39.27 -29.56 -23.22
N TYR A 640 38.50 -28.51 -22.93
CA TYR A 640 38.16 -28.12 -21.56
C TYR A 640 37.47 -29.26 -20.78
N VAL A 641 36.45 -29.91 -21.36
CA VAL A 641 35.73 -31.03 -20.73
C VAL A 641 36.66 -32.21 -20.48
N ASN A 642 37.52 -32.55 -21.44
CA ASN A 642 38.51 -33.63 -21.29
C ASN A 642 39.49 -33.34 -20.15
N LYS A 643 40.02 -32.11 -20.09
CA LYS A 643 40.90 -31.65 -19.01
C LYS A 643 40.22 -31.74 -17.64
N ARG A 644 38.99 -31.22 -17.51
CA ARG A 644 38.19 -31.28 -16.27
C ARG A 644 37.91 -32.71 -15.82
N ASN A 645 37.61 -33.61 -16.75
CA ASN A 645 37.37 -35.02 -16.43
C ASN A 645 38.65 -35.73 -15.97
N ALA A 646 39.80 -35.40 -16.57
CA ALA A 646 41.10 -35.91 -16.13
C ALA A 646 41.47 -35.39 -14.73
N GLU A 647 41.26 -34.10 -14.45
CA GLU A 647 41.50 -33.49 -13.13
C GLU A 647 40.61 -34.11 -12.04
N LYS A 648 39.31 -34.34 -12.31
CA LYS A 648 38.40 -35.01 -11.37
C LYS A 648 38.83 -36.45 -11.07
N LYS A 649 39.27 -37.19 -12.09
CA LYS A 649 39.82 -38.55 -11.93
C LYS A 649 41.10 -38.55 -11.08
N ALA A 650 41.98 -37.57 -11.26
CA ALA A 650 43.21 -37.43 -10.49
C ALA A 650 42.96 -37.02 -9.01
N GLN A 651 41.85 -36.36 -8.71
CA GLN A 651 41.48 -35.92 -7.35
C GLN A 651 40.61 -36.92 -6.56
N GLY A 652 40.35 -38.12 -7.09
CA GLY A 652 39.61 -39.18 -6.37
C GLY A 652 38.14 -38.86 -6.06
N LYS A 653 37.57 -37.79 -6.61
CA LYS A 653 36.15 -37.46 -6.48
C LYS A 653 35.40 -38.05 -7.68
N LYS A 654 34.79 -39.22 -7.49
CA LYS A 654 33.77 -39.76 -8.41
C LYS A 654 32.56 -38.84 -8.45
#